data_AF-A0A229RA06-F1
#
_entry.id   AF-A0A229RA06-F1
#
_cell.length_a   1.000
_cell.length_b   1.000
_cell.length_c   1.000
_cell.angle_alpha   90.00
_cell.angle_beta   90.00
_cell.angle_gamma   90.00
#
_symmetry.space_group_name_H-M   'P 1'
#
loop_
_entity.id
_entity.type
_entity.pdbx_description
1 polymer ?
#
loop_
_entity_poly.entity_id
_entity_poly.type
_entity_poly.pdbx_seq_one_letter_code
_entity_poly.pdbx_strand_id
1 'polypeptide(L)'
;MRRSGRSAAVSRPPRQHAGMTAAMFTAAVMTFSTLTAAPATAAPDVSPSTTTAPDPAPPPATAPPATVPLTVGTPPGVPAEPVPAAPKATLAQSTDAEKGKAAAILGIVAGPELLILTDRNFTAAMYYAADDLDKQKPLEPEHRKVKDAAVAALGESDDACTTFIKTGMAAANTQDQAINVERRARQDEERAAKAKAAGLLGVAVDDTILSKSVHDFIVHLDLNADNRKDTAVKEAARTALRGTADAQWAFLTVGIYDEHSKDVQRLVREDEAKSEAEKAAALAREAKANAAWHALGIRDDTALINLSDHDFVIEIWSRAKRDTEVHGAAETAVRSRNPADWKAFIDHGAKDAHLRDIDNELRKRDEEYVRQITEIRTRAVKSRVHTALVTAADAALAGTPIDRERFLRIGQDQNLTQSLRTLTATMDEAYLTDSNGRATLTQWQPGSHPEQAWKIEPGLADPACFSLQSVSHPNNYVRWDKKKPTPAGVPTEAYVTVAPTDGTPEFKAEATWCLHPILLLFSPKGSGLYLHPEGGRGETWEVDTPVPPTPFDLRYTRDEKVRANLGKPIADPVLDADNLGYRAYEKGRLYLTRYTTTQVHPVYNGPVLDKLLALGGPKTLGGMLTDQTATSDGKGQVLQITNAQGSYYPLSILWSPANGAHEVHGVIGDTWSKSGGVTGPLGYPATDETAFGTAGGQYNRFTGGSIYWMPATGARTITGDLHTKFAALGYETGPLGYPTGEATSFAAEGGVFQRFSTGSLYRTTFHGVRAVTGDIHRKYAELGYEAGFVTFPVGDETPTSDGVGKYINFSTGVAIYWHPATGAHAIYGNIRAKWDTLGSEKSYLGYPTTDELPLPKGRRNVFQNGRIDWSNDGGGTIDYKTVTMPPGSIELKNANAGRCIQVAGVGQDALRDSAGTELWDCLASPKQIWKLAPLGDNKYTLKNQNSGKCLDLPPDYNNGTPLVQYTCHNGTNQQWEFTTAANGTLALRSVHSAKITEALGNGTANATLIGQWADLGNPNQRWNTIQINTTP
;
A
#
# COMPACT_ATOMS: atom_id res chain seq x y z
N MET A 1 1.81 47.01 43.70
CA MET A 1 0.62 47.89 43.76
C MET A 1 -0.62 47.03 43.47
N ARG A 2 -1.50 46.81 44.47
CA ARG A 2 -2.97 47.09 44.47
C ARG A 2 -3.66 46.86 43.09
N ARG A 3 -4.78 46.14 42.94
CA ARG A 3 -5.89 45.82 43.86
C ARG A 3 -6.89 44.84 43.17
N SER A 4 -7.49 43.95 43.96
CA SER A 4 -8.90 43.41 43.98
C SER A 4 -9.75 43.37 42.69
N GLY A 5 -10.45 42.29 42.33
CA GLY A 5 -11.56 41.56 43.01
C GLY A 5 -12.48 40.97 41.91
N ARG A 6 -13.44 40.04 42.07
CA ARG A 6 -14.17 39.45 43.20
C ARG A 6 -14.97 38.25 42.64
N SER A 7 -15.18 37.22 43.47
CA SER A 7 -16.00 36.03 43.22
C SER A 7 -17.51 36.30 43.06
N ALA A 8 -18.22 35.38 42.40
CA ALA A 8 -19.55 34.92 42.83
C ALA A 8 -19.85 33.52 42.27
N ALA A 9 -20.63 32.75 43.02
CA ALA A 9 -20.67 31.30 43.06
C ALA A 9 -22.12 30.77 42.97
N VAL A 10 -22.25 29.48 42.61
CA VAL A 10 -23.28 28.51 43.04
C VAL A 10 -24.72 28.66 42.51
N SER A 11 -25.22 27.62 41.80
CA SER A 11 -26.33 26.74 42.27
C SER A 11 -26.79 25.70 41.23
N ARG A 12 -26.89 24.43 41.64
CA ARG A 12 -27.73 23.33 41.11
C ARG A 12 -28.96 23.17 42.05
N PRO A 13 -29.95 22.28 41.83
CA PRO A 13 -30.80 21.89 40.68
C PRO A 13 -32.33 22.04 41.11
N PRO A 14 -33.41 21.44 40.51
CA PRO A 14 -33.71 19.98 40.46
C PRO A 14 -34.56 19.47 39.24
N ARG A 15 -34.79 18.14 39.23
CA ARG A 15 -35.68 17.34 38.35
C ARG A 15 -37.18 17.60 38.61
N GLN A 16 -38.06 17.39 37.60
CA GLN A 16 -39.10 16.33 37.57
C GLN A 16 -40.08 16.41 36.36
N HIS A 17 -40.31 15.23 35.76
CA HIS A 17 -41.51 14.59 35.18
C HIS A 17 -42.67 15.35 34.48
N ALA A 18 -43.02 14.85 33.28
CA ALA A 18 -44.25 14.09 32.94
C ALA A 18 -44.92 14.53 31.62
N GLY A 19 -45.30 13.56 30.78
CA GLY A 19 -46.12 13.79 29.58
C GLY A 19 -46.08 12.63 28.59
N MET A 20 -46.89 11.61 28.86
CA MET A 20 -47.01 10.33 28.14
C MET A 20 -48.22 10.38 27.19
N THR A 21 -48.09 9.89 25.95
CA THR A 21 -49.21 9.32 25.16
C THR A 21 -48.68 8.30 24.16
N ALA A 22 -49.35 7.14 24.10
CA ALA A 22 -48.99 5.93 23.39
C ALA A 22 -49.98 5.60 22.24
N ALA A 23 -49.52 4.87 21.22
CA ALA A 23 -50.27 3.94 20.35
C ALA A 23 -49.22 3.12 19.55
N MET A 24 -48.93 1.84 19.85
CA MET A 24 -49.62 0.55 19.59
C MET A 24 -49.58 0.03 18.13
N PHE A 25 -49.29 -1.29 18.03
CA PHE A 25 -49.43 -2.25 16.90
C PHE A 25 -48.33 -2.22 15.81
N THR A 26 -47.68 -3.31 15.36
CA THR A 26 -47.83 -4.78 15.54
C THR A 26 -46.54 -5.48 15.10
N ALA A 27 -46.14 -6.56 15.78
CA ALA A 27 -45.13 -7.50 15.29
C ALA A 27 -45.79 -8.53 14.37
N ALA A 28 -45.19 -8.81 13.21
CA ALA A 28 -45.55 -9.93 12.35
C ALA A 28 -44.34 -10.86 12.20
N VAL A 29 -44.45 -12.03 12.82
CA VAL A 29 -43.64 -13.22 12.59
C VAL A 29 -44.09 -13.81 11.24
N MET A 30 -43.16 -14.11 10.34
CA MET A 30 -43.44 -15.04 9.23
C MET A 30 -42.40 -16.15 9.17
N THR A 31 -42.95 -17.33 9.44
CA THR A 31 -42.55 -18.71 9.17
C THR A 31 -41.90 -18.93 7.80
N PHE A 32 -40.77 -19.64 7.77
CA PHE A 32 -40.28 -20.33 6.57
C PHE A 32 -40.97 -21.70 6.47
N SER A 33 -41.83 -21.85 5.46
CA SER A 33 -42.36 -23.15 5.04
C SER A 33 -41.33 -23.87 4.17
N THR A 34 -41.00 -25.08 4.57
CA THR A 34 -40.29 -26.08 3.77
C THR A 34 -41.20 -26.58 2.64
N LEU A 35 -40.65 -26.73 1.44
CA LEU A 35 -41.23 -27.63 0.43
C LEU A 35 -40.13 -28.48 -0.21
N THR A 36 -40.27 -29.77 0.04
CA THR A 36 -39.59 -30.92 -0.54
C THR A 36 -39.95 -31.12 -2.01
N ALA A 37 -38.98 -31.52 -2.84
CA ALA A 37 -39.20 -32.45 -3.94
C ALA A 37 -37.90 -33.20 -4.27
N ALA A 38 -38.00 -34.52 -4.33
CA ALA A 38 -36.94 -35.50 -4.47
C ALA A 38 -36.94 -36.08 -5.91
N PRO A 39 -36.37 -37.28 -6.21
CA PRO A 39 -35.17 -37.43 -7.04
C PRO A 39 -35.39 -38.34 -8.28
N ALA A 40 -34.44 -38.41 -9.22
CA ALA A 40 -34.31 -39.53 -10.17
C ALA A 40 -32.97 -39.44 -10.95
N THR A 41 -31.98 -40.32 -10.66
CA THR A 41 -31.52 -41.47 -11.51
C THR A 41 -30.81 -41.07 -12.81
N ALA A 42 -29.68 -41.63 -13.25
CA ALA A 42 -28.91 -42.82 -12.88
C ALA A 42 -27.50 -42.71 -13.50
N ALA A 43 -26.51 -43.34 -12.85
CA ALA A 43 -25.27 -43.81 -13.48
C ALA A 43 -25.55 -45.07 -14.34
N PRO A 44 -24.63 -45.46 -15.24
CA PRO A 44 -23.60 -46.46 -14.85
C PRO A 44 -22.21 -46.08 -15.41
N ASP A 45 -21.11 -46.19 -14.66
CA ASP A 45 -20.37 -47.37 -14.19
C ASP A 45 -19.55 -48.11 -15.28
N VAL A 46 -18.41 -48.67 -14.86
CA VAL A 46 -17.43 -49.56 -15.54
C VAL A 46 -16.10 -48.92 -16.01
N SER A 47 -15.06 -49.07 -15.16
CA SER A 47 -13.69 -49.46 -15.56
C SER A 47 -13.57 -51.01 -15.49
N PRO A 48 -12.49 -51.74 -15.93
CA PRO A 48 -11.17 -51.36 -16.45
C PRO A 48 -10.68 -52.21 -17.66
N SER A 49 -9.42 -52.01 -18.09
CA SER A 49 -8.43 -53.01 -18.56
C SER A 49 -7.65 -52.67 -19.87
N THR A 50 -6.47 -53.30 -19.93
CA THR A 50 -5.16 -52.90 -20.47
C THR A 50 -4.87 -53.32 -21.92
N THR A 51 -3.63 -53.00 -22.37
CA THR A 51 -2.80 -53.53 -23.52
C THR A 51 -2.83 -52.59 -24.74
N THR A 52 -1.73 -52.04 -25.31
CA THR A 52 -0.46 -52.63 -25.80
C THR A 52 0.55 -51.50 -26.19
N ALA A 53 1.85 -51.81 -26.25
CA ALA A 53 3.07 -50.96 -26.40
C ALA A 53 3.32 -50.27 -27.80
N PRO A 54 4.54 -49.75 -28.15
CA PRO A 54 5.25 -48.53 -27.71
C PRO A 54 5.73 -47.58 -28.86
N ASP A 55 6.08 -46.32 -28.50
CA ASP A 55 6.96 -45.31 -29.17
C ASP A 55 6.63 -44.83 -30.63
N PRO A 56 7.12 -43.64 -31.11
CA PRO A 56 8.31 -42.90 -30.67
C PRO A 56 8.15 -41.37 -30.43
N ALA A 57 9.02 -40.84 -29.57
CA ALA A 57 9.25 -39.39 -29.38
C ALA A 57 10.26 -38.81 -30.38
N PRO A 58 10.16 -37.50 -30.69
CA PRO A 58 11.33 -36.66 -30.95
C PRO A 58 11.20 -35.24 -30.31
N PRO A 59 12.23 -34.38 -30.31
CA PRO A 59 13.52 -34.48 -29.60
C PRO A 59 13.83 -33.22 -28.74
N PRO A 60 14.82 -33.27 -27.82
CA PRO A 60 15.29 -32.11 -27.05
C PRO A 60 16.54 -31.44 -27.68
N ALA A 61 16.67 -30.13 -27.48
CA ALA A 61 17.81 -29.33 -27.95
C ALA A 61 19.00 -29.35 -26.97
N THR A 62 20.18 -29.42 -27.57
CA THR A 62 21.50 -29.79 -27.06
C THR A 62 22.31 -28.66 -26.43
N ALA A 63 23.00 -28.99 -25.33
CA ALA A 63 24.26 -28.38 -24.88
C ALA A 63 25.46 -28.89 -25.70
N PRO A 64 26.61 -28.20 -25.71
CA PRO A 64 27.88 -28.76 -26.18
C PRO A 64 28.73 -29.30 -25.02
N PRO A 65 29.34 -30.50 -25.15
CA PRO A 65 30.51 -30.82 -24.34
C PRO A 65 31.71 -31.37 -25.13
N ALA A 66 32.88 -31.07 -24.57
CA ALA A 66 34.13 -31.83 -24.50
C ALA A 66 34.46 -32.88 -25.58
N THR A 67 35.58 -32.65 -26.26
CA THR A 67 36.35 -33.65 -27.01
C THR A 67 37.41 -34.33 -26.12
N VAL A 68 37.43 -35.67 -26.19
CA VAL A 68 38.34 -36.65 -25.58
C VAL A 68 39.46 -37.02 -26.60
N PRO A 69 40.64 -37.53 -26.18
CA PRO A 69 41.87 -37.54 -26.97
C PRO A 69 42.06 -38.83 -27.81
N LEU A 70 42.95 -38.78 -28.82
CA LEU A 70 43.57 -39.96 -29.41
C LEU A 70 45.06 -39.71 -29.75
N THR A 71 45.82 -40.76 -29.48
CA THR A 71 47.27 -40.97 -29.43
C THR A 71 47.96 -41.14 -30.80
N VAL A 72 49.23 -40.72 -30.92
CA VAL A 72 50.33 -41.47 -31.61
C VAL A 72 51.67 -41.06 -30.97
N GLY A 73 52.48 -42.04 -30.54
CA GLY A 73 53.70 -41.82 -29.75
C GLY A 73 55.02 -41.95 -30.50
N THR A 74 56.15 -41.73 -29.80
CA THR A 74 57.51 -42.27 -30.08
C THR A 74 58.46 -42.03 -28.86
N PRO A 75 59.68 -42.60 -28.81
CA PRO A 75 60.15 -43.67 -27.91
C PRO A 75 61.01 -43.20 -26.71
N PRO A 76 61.51 -44.09 -25.81
CA PRO A 76 62.28 -43.69 -24.64
C PRO A 76 63.81 -43.78 -24.81
N GLY A 77 64.51 -42.79 -24.20
CA GLY A 77 65.83 -42.94 -23.59
C GLY A 77 67.08 -42.54 -24.40
N VAL A 78 67.83 -41.54 -23.94
CA VAL A 78 69.28 -41.51 -23.55
C VAL A 78 69.58 -40.10 -22.96
N PRO A 79 70.37 -39.96 -21.87
CA PRO A 79 70.54 -38.69 -21.14
C PRO A 79 71.68 -37.83 -21.70
N ALA A 80 71.57 -36.49 -21.59
CA ALA A 80 72.69 -35.56 -21.80
C ALA A 80 72.66 -34.44 -20.75
N GLU A 81 73.84 -34.23 -20.15
CA GLU A 81 74.21 -33.24 -19.13
C GLU A 81 73.94 -31.77 -19.54
N PRO A 82 73.95 -30.83 -18.56
CA PRO A 82 73.38 -29.50 -18.70
C PRO A 82 74.32 -28.51 -19.41
N VAL A 83 73.74 -27.66 -20.25
CA VAL A 83 74.37 -26.43 -20.78
C VAL A 83 73.75 -25.23 -20.04
N PRO A 84 74.53 -24.26 -19.53
CA PRO A 84 74.02 -23.17 -18.70
C PRO A 84 73.18 -22.18 -19.51
N ALA A 85 72.00 -21.82 -19.00
CA ALA A 85 71.12 -20.82 -19.61
C ALA A 85 71.66 -19.40 -19.39
N ALA A 86 71.60 -18.58 -20.45
CA ALA A 86 71.95 -17.16 -20.45
C ALA A 86 71.08 -16.34 -19.46
N PRO A 87 71.59 -15.22 -18.91
CA PRO A 87 70.86 -14.41 -17.93
C PRO A 87 69.65 -13.72 -18.57
N LYS A 88 68.46 -13.93 -17.99
CA LYS A 88 67.26 -13.15 -18.32
C LYS A 88 67.43 -11.72 -17.80
N ALA A 89 67.08 -10.73 -18.63
CA ALA A 89 67.03 -9.32 -18.23
C ALA A 89 65.93 -9.10 -17.18
N THR A 90 66.28 -8.51 -16.04
CA THR A 90 65.39 -8.18 -14.92
C THR A 90 64.55 -6.93 -15.19
N LEU A 91 63.30 -6.92 -14.71
CA LEU A 91 62.38 -5.79 -14.78
C LEU A 91 62.83 -4.65 -13.84
N ALA A 92 62.66 -3.39 -14.24
CA ALA A 92 62.95 -2.25 -13.37
C ALA A 92 61.93 -2.13 -12.22
N GLN A 93 62.40 -1.87 -10.99
CA GLN A 93 61.55 -1.72 -9.79
C GLN A 93 60.43 -0.69 -9.96
N SER A 94 59.37 -0.87 -9.17
CA SER A 94 58.20 -0.01 -9.12
C SER A 94 58.51 1.33 -8.45
N THR A 95 57.92 2.40 -8.99
CA THR A 95 58.05 3.77 -8.47
C THR A 95 57.24 3.97 -7.19
N ASP A 96 57.59 4.99 -6.41
CA ASP A 96 56.87 5.36 -5.17
C ASP A 96 55.38 5.65 -5.43
N ALA A 97 55.04 6.21 -6.59
CA ALA A 97 53.65 6.46 -6.97
C ALA A 97 52.88 5.16 -7.26
N GLU A 98 53.53 4.14 -7.83
CA GLU A 98 52.93 2.83 -8.07
C GLU A 98 52.75 2.05 -6.75
N LYS A 99 53.73 2.10 -5.85
CA LYS A 99 53.64 1.55 -4.49
C LYS A 99 52.56 2.24 -3.66
N GLY A 100 52.47 3.57 -3.72
CA GLY A 100 51.41 4.33 -3.05
C GLY A 100 50.01 3.97 -3.54
N LYS A 101 49.84 3.75 -4.86
CA LYS A 101 48.57 3.27 -5.43
C LYS A 101 48.22 1.85 -4.98
N ALA A 102 49.21 0.96 -4.91
CA ALA A 102 49.01 -0.41 -4.44
C ALA A 102 48.59 -0.46 -2.97
N ALA A 103 49.24 0.32 -2.08
CA ALA A 103 48.87 0.41 -0.67
C ALA A 103 47.45 0.97 -0.44
N ALA A 104 47.03 1.94 -1.25
CA ALA A 104 45.70 2.54 -1.16
C ALA A 104 44.55 1.54 -1.44
N ILE A 105 44.82 0.42 -2.15
CA ILE A 105 43.83 -0.65 -2.38
C ILE A 105 43.38 -1.29 -1.06
N LEU A 106 44.28 -1.36 -0.06
CA LEU A 106 43.97 -1.84 1.29
C LEU A 106 43.62 -0.70 2.27
N GLY A 107 43.37 0.51 1.76
CA GLY A 107 43.09 1.70 2.58
C GLY A 107 44.30 2.23 3.35
N ILE A 108 45.52 1.86 2.96
CA ILE A 108 46.76 2.27 3.65
C ILE A 108 47.35 3.49 2.96
N VAL A 109 47.61 4.54 3.73
CA VAL A 109 48.38 5.71 3.28
C VAL A 109 49.87 5.37 3.42
N ALA A 110 50.56 5.16 2.30
CA ALA A 110 51.97 4.78 2.30
C ALA A 110 52.89 5.95 2.69
N GLY A 111 53.46 5.90 3.89
CA GLY A 111 54.50 6.82 4.33
C GLY A 111 55.88 6.53 3.70
N PRO A 112 56.87 7.43 3.85
CA PRO A 112 58.20 7.31 3.25
C PRO A 112 58.90 5.98 3.56
N GLU A 113 58.75 5.46 4.79
CA GLU A 113 59.35 4.20 5.23
C GLU A 113 58.82 2.97 4.49
N LEU A 114 57.57 3.01 4.02
CA LEU A 114 56.97 1.92 3.23
C LEU A 114 57.36 2.03 1.75
N LEU A 115 57.53 3.25 1.24
CA LEU A 115 57.83 3.52 -0.17
C LEU A 115 59.29 3.20 -0.54
N ILE A 116 60.23 3.35 0.39
CA ILE A 116 61.66 3.01 0.18
C ILE A 116 61.95 1.51 0.10
N LEU A 117 60.97 0.64 0.41
CA LEU A 117 61.16 -0.80 0.40
C LEU A 117 61.38 -1.34 -1.01
N THR A 118 62.19 -2.39 -1.15
CA THR A 118 62.29 -3.15 -2.40
C THR A 118 60.93 -3.77 -2.75
N ASP A 119 60.64 -3.99 -4.04
CA ASP A 119 59.34 -4.50 -4.49
C ASP A 119 58.97 -5.85 -3.85
N ARG A 120 59.97 -6.68 -3.57
CA ARG A 120 59.81 -7.93 -2.82
C ARG A 120 59.36 -7.68 -1.36
N ASN A 121 60.03 -6.78 -0.65
CA ASN A 121 59.70 -6.45 0.74
C ASN A 121 58.37 -5.69 0.85
N PHE A 122 58.07 -4.83 -0.12
CA PHE A 122 56.79 -4.14 -0.24
C PHE A 122 55.64 -5.13 -0.47
N THR A 123 55.83 -6.11 -1.37
CA THR A 123 54.84 -7.17 -1.62
C THR A 123 54.57 -8.01 -0.36
N ALA A 124 55.62 -8.33 0.42
CA ALA A 124 55.47 -9.00 1.71
C ALA A 124 54.71 -8.14 2.73
N ALA A 125 54.97 -6.82 2.78
CA ALA A 125 54.23 -5.89 3.64
C ALA A 125 52.73 -5.83 3.28
N MET A 126 52.38 -5.85 1.99
CA MET A 126 50.99 -5.89 1.53
C MET A 126 50.28 -7.20 1.88
N TYR A 127 50.99 -8.33 1.85
CA TYR A 127 50.45 -9.61 2.33
C TYR A 127 50.09 -9.55 3.82
N TYR A 128 51.00 -9.08 4.68
CA TYR A 128 50.75 -8.98 6.12
C TYR A 128 49.66 -7.96 6.45
N ALA A 129 49.59 -6.85 5.72
CA ALA A 129 48.53 -5.87 5.85
C ALA A 129 47.15 -6.44 5.50
N ALA A 130 47.03 -7.16 4.36
CA ALA A 130 45.80 -7.83 3.98
C ALA A 130 45.41 -8.93 5.00
N ASP A 131 46.40 -9.63 5.56
CA ASP A 131 46.16 -10.64 6.58
C ASP A 131 45.67 -10.02 7.91
N ASP A 132 46.25 -8.90 8.33
CA ASP A 132 45.79 -8.16 9.51
C ASP A 132 44.38 -7.60 9.36
N LEU A 133 44.01 -7.15 8.16
CA LEU A 133 42.64 -6.73 7.86
C LEU A 133 41.65 -7.91 7.95
N ASP A 134 42.02 -9.08 7.44
CA ASP A 134 41.19 -10.29 7.51
C ASP A 134 41.10 -10.90 8.92
N LYS A 135 42.07 -10.65 9.81
CA LYS A 135 42.05 -11.13 11.22
C LYS A 135 40.85 -10.62 12.01
N GLN A 136 40.25 -9.49 11.61
CA GLN A 136 39.04 -8.97 12.25
C GLN A 136 37.78 -9.78 11.89
N LYS A 137 37.81 -10.56 10.79
CA LYS A 137 36.72 -11.42 10.32
C LYS A 137 37.25 -12.79 9.88
N PRO A 138 37.80 -13.61 10.79
CA PRO A 138 38.52 -14.85 10.44
C PRO A 138 37.64 -15.91 9.75
N LEU A 139 36.31 -15.84 9.92
CA LEU A 139 35.34 -16.72 9.27
C LEU A 139 34.87 -16.19 7.90
N GLU A 140 35.14 -14.92 7.59
CA GLU A 140 34.73 -14.24 6.36
C GLU A 140 35.87 -13.37 5.80
N PRO A 141 36.98 -13.96 5.36
CA PRO A 141 38.11 -13.20 4.82
C PRO A 141 37.68 -12.46 3.55
N GLU A 142 38.06 -11.17 3.48
CA GLU A 142 37.68 -10.25 2.41
C GLU A 142 38.82 -10.05 1.40
N HIS A 143 40.08 -10.44 1.72
CA HIS A 143 41.28 -10.17 0.91
C HIS A 143 42.06 -11.44 0.51
N ARG A 144 41.35 -12.56 0.27
CA ARG A 144 41.95 -13.88 0.02
C ARG A 144 42.75 -13.93 -1.28
N LYS A 145 42.20 -13.42 -2.39
CA LYS A 145 42.88 -13.41 -3.69
C LYS A 145 44.08 -12.48 -3.69
N VAL A 146 44.00 -11.35 -2.99
CA VAL A 146 45.15 -10.45 -2.79
C VAL A 146 46.29 -11.18 -2.08
N LYS A 147 45.99 -11.96 -1.04
CA LYS A 147 47.00 -12.78 -0.33
C LYS A 147 47.58 -13.90 -1.19
N ASP A 148 46.75 -14.64 -1.92
CA ASP A 148 47.19 -15.71 -2.84
C ASP A 148 48.13 -15.16 -3.92
N ALA A 149 47.77 -14.02 -4.51
CA ALA A 149 48.57 -13.35 -5.54
C ALA A 149 49.90 -12.81 -4.99
N ALA A 150 49.92 -12.30 -3.76
CA ALA A 150 51.15 -11.85 -3.11
C ALA A 150 52.09 -13.04 -2.82
N VAL A 151 51.56 -14.17 -2.34
CA VAL A 151 52.34 -15.40 -2.08
C VAL A 151 52.90 -15.97 -3.39
N ALA A 152 52.10 -16.02 -4.45
CA ALA A 152 52.55 -16.47 -5.77
C ALA A 152 53.70 -15.60 -6.30
N ALA A 153 53.57 -14.27 -6.21
CA ALA A 153 54.61 -13.34 -6.63
C ALA A 153 55.91 -13.48 -5.81
N LEU A 154 55.80 -13.65 -4.49
CA LEU A 154 56.95 -13.85 -3.60
C LEU A 154 57.67 -15.18 -3.86
N GLY A 155 56.94 -16.22 -4.27
CA GLY A 155 57.48 -17.54 -4.59
C GLY A 155 58.15 -17.65 -5.96
N GLU A 156 57.82 -16.75 -6.89
CA GLU A 156 58.27 -16.84 -8.29
C GLU A 156 59.55 -16.05 -8.56
N SER A 157 59.52 -14.71 -8.45
CA SER A 157 60.69 -13.85 -8.71
C SER A 157 60.45 -12.40 -8.28
N ASP A 158 61.51 -11.58 -8.25
CA ASP A 158 61.41 -10.15 -7.95
C ASP A 158 60.68 -9.36 -9.07
N ASP A 159 60.78 -9.84 -10.32
CA ASP A 159 60.02 -9.30 -11.45
C ASP A 159 58.50 -9.60 -11.31
N ALA A 160 58.16 -10.76 -10.73
CA ALA A 160 56.78 -11.10 -10.39
C ALA A 160 56.23 -10.22 -9.27
N CYS A 161 57.05 -9.87 -8.26
CA CYS A 161 56.70 -8.89 -7.22
C CYS A 161 56.45 -7.49 -7.81
N THR A 162 57.30 -7.06 -8.77
CA THR A 162 57.12 -5.79 -9.49
C THR A 162 55.80 -5.78 -10.28
N THR A 163 55.47 -6.90 -10.94
CA THR A 163 54.21 -7.06 -11.70
C THR A 163 52.98 -7.10 -10.78
N PHE A 164 53.11 -7.70 -9.60
CA PHE A 164 52.08 -7.71 -8.56
C PHE A 164 51.75 -6.28 -8.10
N ILE A 165 52.76 -5.45 -7.81
CA ILE A 165 52.56 -4.05 -7.38
C ILE A 165 51.89 -3.22 -8.47
N LYS A 166 52.35 -3.33 -9.71
CA LYS A 166 51.85 -2.47 -10.81
C LYS A 166 50.43 -2.82 -11.25
N THR A 167 50.08 -4.10 -11.26
CA THR A 167 48.79 -4.56 -11.82
C THR A 167 48.15 -5.73 -11.08
N GLY A 168 48.94 -6.64 -10.51
CA GLY A 168 48.41 -7.89 -9.92
C GLY A 168 47.53 -7.67 -8.69
N MET A 169 47.86 -6.70 -7.83
CA MET A 169 47.12 -6.42 -6.59
C MET A 169 45.71 -5.86 -6.88
N ALA A 170 45.59 -4.96 -7.86
CA ALA A 170 44.30 -4.42 -8.28
C ALA A 170 43.41 -5.49 -8.95
N ALA A 171 44.00 -6.36 -9.77
CA ALA A 171 43.29 -7.48 -10.38
C ALA A 171 42.79 -8.48 -9.33
N ALA A 172 43.62 -8.80 -8.34
CA ALA A 172 43.27 -9.69 -7.24
C ALA A 172 42.17 -9.10 -6.34
N ASN A 173 42.25 -7.80 -6.01
CA ASN A 173 41.22 -7.12 -5.22
C ASN A 173 39.86 -7.05 -5.95
N THR A 174 39.87 -6.89 -7.28
CA THR A 174 38.64 -6.93 -8.09
C THR A 174 37.97 -8.31 -8.00
N GLN A 175 38.75 -9.39 -7.97
CA GLN A 175 38.22 -10.75 -7.78
C GLN A 175 37.67 -10.95 -6.36
N ASP A 176 38.38 -10.46 -5.33
CA ASP A 176 37.89 -10.49 -3.95
C ASP A 176 36.57 -9.72 -3.79
N GLN A 177 36.44 -8.54 -4.39
CA GLN A 177 35.20 -7.76 -4.40
C GLN A 177 34.04 -8.51 -5.09
N ALA A 178 34.29 -9.14 -6.23
CA ALA A 178 33.27 -9.96 -6.92
C ALA A 178 32.81 -11.14 -6.06
N ILE A 179 33.73 -11.85 -5.41
CA ILE A 179 33.43 -12.95 -4.49
C ILE A 179 32.60 -12.47 -3.29
N ASN A 180 32.88 -11.29 -2.77
CA ASN A 180 32.15 -10.73 -1.62
C ASN A 180 30.73 -10.27 -2.00
N VAL A 181 30.54 -9.73 -3.20
CA VAL A 181 29.20 -9.38 -3.73
C VAL A 181 28.36 -10.63 -3.96
N GLU A 182 28.92 -11.67 -4.60
CA GLU A 182 28.22 -12.94 -4.85
C GLU A 182 27.84 -13.65 -3.54
N ARG A 183 28.74 -13.64 -2.54
CA ARG A 183 28.48 -14.19 -1.21
C ARG A 183 27.31 -13.48 -0.51
N ARG A 184 27.26 -12.16 -0.57
CA ARG A 184 26.17 -11.35 0.02
C ARG A 184 24.84 -11.58 -0.68
N ALA A 185 24.83 -11.64 -2.02
CA ALA A 185 23.63 -11.94 -2.79
C ALA A 185 23.04 -13.32 -2.42
N ARG A 186 23.89 -14.33 -2.23
CA ARG A 186 23.46 -15.67 -1.80
C ARG A 186 22.89 -15.68 -0.37
N GLN A 187 23.48 -14.89 0.55
CA GLN A 187 22.97 -14.74 1.92
C GLN A 187 21.59 -14.06 1.95
N ASP A 188 21.37 -13.06 1.09
CA ASP A 188 20.07 -12.37 0.98
C ASP A 188 18.98 -13.29 0.39
N GLU A 189 19.32 -14.09 -0.62
CA GLU A 189 18.41 -15.10 -1.19
C GLU A 189 18.03 -16.17 -0.16
N GLU A 190 19.02 -16.67 0.60
CA GLU A 190 18.83 -17.62 1.68
C GLU A 190 17.90 -17.06 2.77
N ARG A 191 18.11 -15.81 3.18
CA ARG A 191 17.28 -15.13 4.19
C ARG A 191 15.84 -14.94 3.70
N ALA A 192 15.67 -14.57 2.43
CA ALA A 192 14.36 -14.38 1.82
C ALA A 192 13.56 -15.69 1.69
N ALA A 193 14.21 -16.80 1.30
CA ALA A 193 13.57 -18.11 1.21
C ALA A 193 13.11 -18.60 2.59
N LYS A 194 13.94 -18.44 3.63
CA LYS A 194 13.62 -18.78 5.02
C LYS A 194 12.41 -18.00 5.54
N ALA A 195 12.42 -16.67 5.38
CA ALA A 195 11.32 -15.82 5.86
C ALA A 195 9.97 -16.20 5.23
N LYS A 196 9.95 -16.53 3.93
CA LYS A 196 8.72 -16.96 3.25
C LYS A 196 8.22 -18.33 3.73
N ALA A 197 9.12 -19.29 3.91
CA ALA A 197 8.80 -20.62 4.42
C ALA A 197 8.21 -20.58 5.84
N ALA A 198 8.76 -19.74 6.74
CA ALA A 198 8.20 -19.53 8.07
C ALA A 198 6.83 -18.84 8.03
N GLY A 199 6.67 -17.83 7.17
CA GLY A 199 5.40 -17.13 6.99
C GLY A 199 4.26 -18.04 6.52
N LEU A 200 4.56 -19.01 5.66
CA LEU A 200 3.59 -20.01 5.18
C LEU A 200 2.97 -20.83 6.33
N LEU A 201 3.80 -21.23 7.30
CA LEU A 201 3.39 -22.07 8.43
C LEU A 201 2.95 -21.25 9.66
N GLY A 202 2.98 -19.92 9.57
CA GLY A 202 2.72 -19.03 10.70
C GLY A 202 3.74 -19.14 11.84
N VAL A 203 4.96 -19.62 11.54
CA VAL A 203 6.04 -19.75 12.51
C VAL A 203 6.73 -18.40 12.67
N ALA A 204 6.74 -17.86 13.89
CA ALA A 204 7.39 -16.59 14.18
C ALA A 204 8.92 -16.72 14.06
N VAL A 205 9.54 -15.86 13.27
CA VAL A 205 10.99 -15.83 13.07
C VAL A 205 11.52 -14.40 13.22
N ASP A 206 12.69 -14.29 13.86
CA ASP A 206 13.45 -13.05 13.97
C ASP A 206 14.79 -13.16 13.23
N ASP A 207 15.54 -12.07 13.21
CA ASP A 207 16.82 -11.99 12.52
C ASP A 207 17.85 -13.02 13.01
N THR A 208 17.76 -13.45 14.25
CA THR A 208 18.62 -14.47 14.88
C THR A 208 18.29 -15.87 14.36
N ILE A 209 17.02 -16.14 14.06
CA ILE A 209 16.57 -17.41 13.50
C ILE A 209 16.87 -17.43 12.00
N LEU A 210 16.66 -16.32 11.30
CA LEU A 210 16.93 -16.18 9.86
C LEU A 210 18.42 -16.28 9.52
N SER A 211 19.31 -15.90 10.47
CA SER A 211 20.77 -16.02 10.31
C SER A 211 21.33 -17.42 10.58
N LYS A 212 20.50 -18.40 10.98
CA LYS A 212 20.95 -19.80 11.20
C LYS A 212 21.22 -20.50 9.87
N SER A 213 21.90 -21.64 9.88
CA SER A 213 22.07 -22.45 8.66
C SER A 213 20.71 -22.91 8.11
N VAL A 214 20.61 -23.21 6.80
CA VAL A 214 19.38 -23.79 6.20
C VAL A 214 18.92 -25.03 6.97
N HIS A 215 19.86 -25.89 7.37
CA HIS A 215 19.59 -27.07 8.16
C HIS A 215 18.92 -26.72 9.50
N ASP A 216 19.54 -25.86 10.31
CA ASP A 216 19.02 -25.45 11.62
C ASP A 216 17.70 -24.70 11.51
N PHE A 217 17.50 -23.98 10.40
CA PHE A 217 16.24 -23.31 10.12
C PHE A 217 15.12 -24.30 9.78
N ILE A 218 15.40 -25.35 8.99
CA ILE A 218 14.42 -26.42 8.74
C ILE A 218 14.11 -27.19 10.02
N VAL A 219 15.11 -27.41 10.89
CA VAL A 219 14.86 -27.95 12.25
C VAL A 219 13.94 -27.02 13.04
N HIS A 220 14.16 -25.71 12.98
CA HIS A 220 13.28 -24.74 13.63
C HIS A 220 11.85 -24.81 13.08
N LEU A 221 11.67 -24.94 11.77
CA LEU A 221 10.34 -25.15 11.17
C LEU A 221 9.71 -26.46 11.62
N ASP A 222 10.41 -27.60 11.59
CA ASP A 222 9.86 -28.88 12.07
C ASP A 222 9.49 -28.82 13.56
N LEU A 223 10.24 -28.09 14.37
CA LEU A 223 9.94 -27.98 15.80
C LEU A 223 8.73 -27.09 16.09
N ASN A 224 8.52 -26.03 15.31
CA ASN A 224 7.54 -24.98 15.60
C ASN A 224 6.29 -25.01 14.70
N ALA A 225 6.32 -25.74 13.59
CA ALA A 225 5.14 -25.98 12.75
C ALA A 225 4.11 -26.83 13.50
N ASP A 226 2.82 -26.57 13.23
CA ASP A 226 1.70 -27.16 13.94
C ASP A 226 1.63 -28.67 13.61
N ASN A 227 1.68 -29.53 14.64
CA ASN A 227 1.79 -30.98 14.41
C ASN A 227 0.56 -31.56 13.72
N ARG A 228 -0.60 -30.91 13.90
CA ARG A 228 -1.87 -31.33 13.31
C ARG A 228 -2.08 -30.71 11.93
N LYS A 229 -1.73 -29.43 11.76
CA LYS A 229 -1.96 -28.73 10.50
C LYS A 229 -0.89 -28.99 9.46
N ASP A 230 0.37 -29.19 9.87
CA ASP A 230 1.53 -29.22 8.97
C ASP A 230 2.23 -30.60 8.98
N THR A 231 1.45 -31.68 9.08
CA THR A 231 1.99 -33.04 9.24
C THR A 231 2.83 -33.50 8.04
N ALA A 232 2.34 -33.31 6.81
CA ALA A 232 3.07 -33.64 5.58
C ALA A 232 4.30 -32.74 5.41
N VAL A 233 4.17 -31.45 5.75
CA VAL A 233 5.28 -30.50 5.75
C VAL A 233 6.39 -30.93 6.69
N LYS A 234 6.06 -31.40 7.90
CA LYS A 234 7.05 -31.88 8.89
C LYS A 234 7.72 -33.18 8.46
N GLU A 235 7.00 -34.09 7.82
CA GLU A 235 7.57 -35.31 7.26
C GLU A 235 8.56 -35.01 6.12
N ALA A 236 8.20 -34.07 5.25
CA ALA A 236 9.08 -33.59 4.18
C ALA A 236 10.28 -32.81 4.74
N ALA A 237 10.10 -32.00 5.80
CA ALA A 237 11.19 -31.34 6.50
C ALA A 237 12.20 -32.35 7.05
N ARG A 238 11.73 -33.42 7.73
CA ARG A 238 12.60 -34.49 8.25
C ARG A 238 13.29 -35.28 7.16
N THR A 239 12.64 -35.47 6.02
CA THR A 239 13.24 -36.11 4.85
C THR A 239 14.34 -35.24 4.27
N ALA A 240 14.09 -33.93 4.12
CA ALA A 240 15.06 -32.95 3.65
C ALA A 240 16.27 -32.85 4.60
N LEU A 241 16.05 -32.89 5.92
CA LEU A 241 17.11 -32.87 6.93
C LEU A 241 18.04 -34.09 6.86
N ARG A 242 17.57 -35.24 6.34
CA ARG A 242 18.39 -36.43 6.08
C ARG A 242 19.07 -36.41 4.69
N GLY A 243 18.68 -35.46 3.84
CA GLY A 243 19.20 -35.28 2.47
C GLY A 243 20.40 -34.34 2.38
N THR A 244 20.82 -34.06 1.15
CA THR A 244 21.91 -33.13 0.85
C THR A 244 21.49 -31.67 1.04
N ALA A 245 22.45 -30.73 1.03
CA ALA A 245 22.16 -29.30 1.07
C ALA A 245 21.21 -28.86 -0.06
N ASP A 246 21.32 -29.46 -1.25
CA ASP A 246 20.41 -29.20 -2.37
C ASP A 246 18.99 -29.69 -2.10
N ALA A 247 18.84 -30.84 -1.43
CA ALA A 247 17.53 -31.35 -1.02
C ALA A 247 16.88 -30.46 0.06
N GLN A 248 17.68 -29.95 1.00
CA GLN A 248 17.26 -28.98 2.02
C GLN A 248 16.82 -27.65 1.37
N TRP A 249 17.57 -27.17 0.39
CA TRP A 249 17.24 -25.96 -0.35
C TRP A 249 16.01 -26.11 -1.24
N ALA A 250 15.86 -27.25 -1.93
CA ALA A 250 14.69 -27.57 -2.73
C ALA A 250 13.42 -27.67 -1.87
N PHE A 251 13.54 -28.27 -0.68
CA PHE A 251 12.45 -28.26 0.30
C PHE A 251 12.06 -26.84 0.71
N LEU A 252 13.03 -26.00 1.06
CA LEU A 252 12.76 -24.63 1.54
C LEU A 252 12.12 -23.73 0.47
N THR A 253 12.48 -23.92 -0.79
CA THR A 253 12.07 -23.05 -1.90
C THR A 253 10.78 -23.50 -2.58
N VAL A 254 10.57 -24.82 -2.72
CA VAL A 254 9.43 -25.38 -3.46
C VAL A 254 8.70 -26.43 -2.63
N GLY A 255 9.41 -27.40 -2.06
CA GLY A 255 8.80 -28.56 -1.41
C GLY A 255 7.87 -28.23 -0.24
N ILE A 256 8.18 -27.21 0.55
CA ILE A 256 7.36 -26.80 1.70
C ILE A 256 5.97 -26.32 1.29
N TYR A 257 5.83 -25.70 0.11
CA TYR A 257 4.55 -25.19 -0.39
C TYR A 257 3.66 -26.31 -0.92
N ASP A 258 4.24 -27.25 -1.64
CA ASP A 258 3.52 -28.40 -2.18
C ASP A 258 2.95 -29.29 -1.07
N GLU A 259 3.76 -29.54 -0.03
CA GLU A 259 3.33 -30.37 1.10
C GLU A 259 2.32 -29.64 2.00
N HIS A 260 2.45 -28.32 2.19
CA HIS A 260 1.46 -27.53 2.92
C HIS A 260 0.08 -27.55 2.22
N SER A 261 0.04 -27.52 0.88
CA SER A 261 -1.21 -27.67 0.13
C SER A 261 -1.88 -29.03 0.37
N LYS A 262 -1.12 -30.12 0.50
CA LYS A 262 -1.69 -31.45 0.81
C LYS A 262 -2.23 -31.51 2.23
N ASP A 263 -1.53 -30.88 3.17
CA ASP A 263 -1.94 -30.74 4.56
C ASP A 263 -3.26 -29.97 4.69
N VAL A 264 -3.40 -28.83 4.00
CA VAL A 264 -4.66 -28.07 3.94
C VAL A 264 -5.81 -28.91 3.38
N GLN A 265 -5.59 -29.65 2.29
CA GLN A 265 -6.62 -30.52 1.70
C GLN A 265 -6.99 -31.72 2.58
N ARG A 266 -6.07 -32.21 3.41
CA ARG A 266 -6.35 -33.24 4.42
C ARG A 266 -7.22 -32.67 5.54
N LEU A 267 -6.86 -31.50 6.09
CA LEU A 267 -7.63 -30.85 7.15
C LEU A 267 -9.07 -30.58 6.73
N VAL A 268 -9.30 -30.13 5.49
CA VAL A 268 -10.66 -29.92 4.95
C VAL A 268 -11.47 -31.22 4.98
N ARG A 269 -10.89 -32.35 4.53
CA ARG A 269 -11.57 -33.66 4.53
C ARG A 269 -11.76 -34.24 5.93
N GLU A 270 -10.86 -33.95 6.87
CA GLU A 270 -10.98 -34.38 8.26
C GLU A 270 -12.01 -33.56 9.05
N ASP A 271 -12.14 -32.27 8.75
CA ASP A 271 -13.10 -31.37 9.39
C ASP A 271 -14.55 -31.76 9.06
N GLU A 272 -14.76 -32.28 7.85
CA GLU A 272 -16.02 -32.87 7.37
C GLU A 272 -16.40 -34.19 8.09
N ALA A 273 -15.48 -34.83 8.82
CA ALA A 273 -15.65 -36.20 9.31
C ALA A 273 -15.58 -36.41 10.83
N LYS A 274 -15.24 -35.40 11.66
CA LYS A 274 -15.03 -35.58 13.12
C LYS A 274 -15.96 -34.71 13.97
N SER A 275 -16.42 -35.26 15.10
CA SER A 275 -17.22 -34.50 16.07
C SER A 275 -16.36 -33.48 16.82
N GLU A 276 -16.94 -32.34 17.20
CA GLU A 276 -16.24 -31.27 17.92
C GLU A 276 -15.61 -31.73 19.25
N ALA A 277 -16.17 -32.75 19.89
CA ALA A 277 -15.63 -33.33 21.13
C ALA A 277 -14.29 -34.05 20.93
N GLU A 278 -14.10 -34.72 19.78
CA GLU A 278 -12.85 -35.42 19.45
C GLU A 278 -11.74 -34.44 19.05
N LYS A 279 -12.11 -33.34 18.37
CA LYS A 279 -11.19 -32.24 18.04
C LYS A 279 -10.70 -31.51 19.29
N ALA A 280 -11.58 -31.27 20.27
CA ALA A 280 -11.23 -30.64 21.54
C ALA A 280 -10.32 -31.53 22.41
N ALA A 281 -10.55 -32.85 22.45
CA ALA A 281 -9.73 -33.79 23.21
C ALA A 281 -8.31 -33.94 22.66
N ALA A 282 -8.14 -33.91 21.33
CA ALA A 282 -6.82 -33.94 20.70
C ALA A 282 -6.01 -32.66 20.99
N LEU A 283 -6.66 -31.49 20.89
CA LEU A 283 -6.04 -30.20 21.18
C LEU A 283 -5.61 -30.07 22.64
N ALA A 284 -6.42 -30.59 23.58
CA ALA A 284 -6.09 -30.60 25.00
C ALA A 284 -4.86 -31.45 25.34
N ARG A 285 -4.67 -32.59 24.65
CA ARG A 285 -3.46 -33.43 24.83
C ARG A 285 -2.21 -32.76 24.26
N GLU A 286 -2.33 -32.10 23.10
CA GLU A 286 -1.22 -31.38 22.48
C GLU A 286 -0.77 -30.17 23.33
N ALA A 287 -1.73 -29.43 23.90
CA ALA A 287 -1.42 -28.33 24.81
C ALA A 287 -0.60 -28.81 26.03
N LYS A 288 -0.96 -29.95 26.62
CA LYS A 288 -0.19 -30.58 27.70
C LYS A 288 1.21 -31.04 27.27
N ALA A 289 1.35 -31.61 26.08
CA ALA A 289 2.67 -32.00 25.57
C ALA A 289 3.60 -30.78 25.39
N ASN A 290 3.07 -29.69 24.85
CA ASN A 290 3.83 -28.45 24.66
C ASN A 290 4.17 -27.78 26.00
N ALA A 291 3.24 -27.78 26.97
CA ALA A 291 3.51 -27.28 28.31
C ALA A 291 4.61 -28.10 29.02
N ALA A 292 4.58 -29.43 28.90
CA ALA A 292 5.61 -30.30 29.48
C ALA A 292 6.98 -30.07 28.84
N TRP A 293 7.03 -29.83 27.53
CA TRP A 293 8.28 -29.50 26.84
C TRP A 293 8.86 -28.17 27.33
N HIS A 294 8.05 -27.11 27.39
CA HIS A 294 8.53 -25.81 27.85
C HIS A 294 8.93 -25.82 29.33
N ALA A 295 8.22 -26.59 30.15
CA ALA A 295 8.48 -26.61 31.59
C ALA A 295 9.64 -27.53 32.00
N LEU A 296 9.80 -28.69 31.34
CA LEU A 296 10.70 -29.76 31.77
C LEU A 296 11.64 -30.26 30.64
N GLY A 297 11.46 -29.82 29.40
CA GLY A 297 12.15 -30.37 28.24
C GLY A 297 11.69 -31.79 27.86
N ILE A 298 10.48 -32.20 28.27
CA ILE A 298 9.95 -33.56 28.06
C ILE A 298 8.75 -33.48 27.12
N ARG A 299 8.79 -34.17 25.97
CA ARG A 299 7.77 -34.06 24.91
C ARG A 299 6.79 -35.23 24.86
N ASP A 300 7.25 -36.45 25.17
CA ASP A 300 6.51 -37.69 24.91
C ASP A 300 6.27 -38.55 26.18
N ASP A 301 5.77 -37.93 27.25
CA ASP A 301 5.33 -38.66 28.46
C ASP A 301 3.80 -38.80 28.45
N THR A 302 3.33 -39.88 27.82
CA THR A 302 1.89 -40.17 27.64
C THR A 302 1.17 -40.38 28.97
N ALA A 303 1.87 -40.79 30.04
CA ALA A 303 1.28 -40.93 31.37
C ALA A 303 1.02 -39.55 31.99
N LEU A 304 1.99 -38.63 31.86
CA LEU A 304 1.86 -37.23 32.26
C LEU A 304 0.75 -36.51 31.47
N ILE A 305 0.74 -36.62 30.14
CA ILE A 305 -0.19 -35.88 29.25
C ILE A 305 -1.65 -36.32 29.43
N ASN A 306 -1.90 -37.55 29.86
CA ASN A 306 -3.26 -38.06 30.10
C ASN A 306 -3.80 -37.79 31.50
N LEU A 307 -3.02 -37.16 32.39
CA LEU A 307 -3.52 -36.73 33.70
C LEU A 307 -4.63 -35.67 33.55
N SER A 308 -5.42 -35.48 34.61
CA SER A 308 -6.34 -34.35 34.69
C SER A 308 -5.54 -33.03 34.62
N ASP A 309 -6.17 -31.92 34.19
CA ASP A 309 -5.47 -30.63 34.08
C ASP A 309 -4.84 -30.21 35.41
N HIS A 310 -5.53 -30.47 36.53
CA HIS A 310 -5.01 -30.24 37.87
C HIS A 310 -3.74 -31.05 38.17
N ASP A 311 -3.82 -32.37 37.96
CA ASP A 311 -2.74 -33.29 38.33
C ASP A 311 -1.54 -33.13 37.40
N PHE A 312 -1.77 -32.79 36.13
CA PHE A 312 -0.73 -32.42 35.18
C PHE A 312 0.07 -31.22 35.69
N VAL A 313 -0.59 -30.13 36.12
CA VAL A 313 0.11 -28.94 36.62
C VAL A 313 0.84 -29.21 37.94
N ILE A 314 0.28 -30.06 38.82
CA ILE A 314 0.98 -30.53 40.03
C ILE A 314 2.28 -31.26 39.66
N GLU A 315 2.24 -32.13 38.66
CA GLU A 315 3.41 -32.91 38.26
C GLU A 315 4.50 -32.02 37.62
N ILE A 316 4.09 -31.02 36.82
CA ILE A 316 5.00 -29.98 36.32
C ILE A 316 5.63 -29.21 37.50
N TRP A 317 4.84 -28.78 38.48
CA TRP A 317 5.34 -28.08 39.66
C TRP A 317 6.35 -28.92 40.45
N SER A 318 6.08 -30.23 40.62
CA SER A 318 6.97 -31.14 41.35
C SER A 318 8.34 -31.32 40.66
N ARG A 319 8.35 -31.39 39.33
CA ARG A 319 9.55 -31.70 38.53
C ARG A 319 10.34 -30.47 38.09
N ALA A 320 9.71 -29.30 37.98
CA ALA A 320 10.39 -28.07 37.58
C ALA A 320 11.39 -27.64 38.65
N LYS A 321 12.56 -27.13 38.21
CA LYS A 321 13.63 -26.70 39.12
C LYS A 321 13.15 -25.54 40.00
N ARG A 322 13.32 -25.65 41.33
CA ARG A 322 12.66 -24.76 42.31
C ARG A 322 12.98 -23.25 42.18
N ASP A 323 14.06 -22.89 41.51
CA ASP A 323 14.52 -21.51 41.32
C ASP A 323 14.14 -20.92 39.95
N THR A 324 13.26 -21.57 39.19
CA THR A 324 12.80 -21.09 37.88
C THR A 324 11.40 -20.47 37.93
N GLU A 325 11.14 -19.55 37.00
CA GLU A 325 9.84 -18.92 36.79
C GLU A 325 8.77 -19.96 36.44
N VAL A 326 9.15 -21.01 35.72
CA VAL A 326 8.28 -22.16 35.42
C VAL A 326 7.76 -22.83 36.70
N HIS A 327 8.61 -23.05 37.70
CA HIS A 327 8.22 -23.67 38.96
C HIS A 327 7.23 -22.79 39.74
N GLY A 328 7.48 -21.47 39.80
CA GLY A 328 6.58 -20.52 40.48
C GLY A 328 5.23 -20.35 39.78
N ALA A 329 5.22 -20.35 38.44
CA ALA A 329 3.98 -20.29 37.67
C ALA A 329 3.12 -21.55 37.87
N ALA A 330 3.75 -22.73 37.89
CA ALA A 330 3.06 -23.99 38.17
C ALA A 330 2.51 -24.02 39.60
N GLU A 331 3.27 -23.56 40.60
CA GLU A 331 2.82 -23.45 42.00
C GLU A 331 1.59 -22.56 42.15
N THR A 332 1.61 -21.40 41.48
CA THR A 332 0.52 -20.42 41.53
C THR A 332 -0.76 -21.00 40.94
N ALA A 333 -0.65 -21.66 39.78
CA ALA A 333 -1.77 -22.33 39.13
C ALA A 333 -2.36 -23.41 40.05
N VAL A 334 -1.55 -24.27 40.66
CA VAL A 334 -2.03 -25.30 41.61
C VAL A 334 -2.75 -24.67 42.81
N ARG A 335 -2.19 -23.61 43.39
CA ARG A 335 -2.76 -22.95 44.59
C ARG A 335 -4.07 -22.20 44.35
N SER A 336 -4.33 -21.76 43.11
CA SER A 336 -5.56 -21.04 42.74
C SER A 336 -6.84 -21.86 42.97
N ARG A 337 -6.74 -23.20 42.93
CA ARG A 337 -7.86 -24.16 42.99
C ARG A 337 -8.95 -23.94 41.95
N ASN A 338 -8.67 -23.21 40.88
CA ASN A 338 -9.60 -22.86 39.82
C ASN A 338 -9.25 -23.59 38.51
N PRO A 339 -10.16 -24.39 37.93
CA PRO A 339 -9.90 -25.13 36.69
C PRO A 339 -9.47 -24.25 35.50
N ALA A 340 -9.94 -23.01 35.43
CA ALA A 340 -9.56 -22.09 34.35
C ALA A 340 -8.07 -21.71 34.41
N ASP A 341 -7.51 -21.61 35.62
CA ASP A 341 -6.12 -21.19 35.82
C ASP A 341 -5.14 -22.34 35.53
N TRP A 342 -5.53 -23.58 35.81
CA TRP A 342 -4.77 -24.77 35.38
C TRP A 342 -4.73 -24.88 33.86
N LYS A 343 -5.88 -24.66 33.22
CA LYS A 343 -5.97 -24.67 31.77
C LYS A 343 -5.17 -23.54 31.12
N ALA A 344 -5.20 -22.33 31.69
CA ALA A 344 -4.38 -21.21 31.21
C ALA A 344 -2.87 -21.51 31.32
N PHE A 345 -2.43 -22.14 32.40
CA PHE A 345 -1.04 -22.57 32.55
C PHE A 345 -0.63 -23.58 31.46
N ILE A 346 -1.49 -24.55 31.16
CA ILE A 346 -1.25 -25.57 30.12
C ILE A 346 -1.23 -24.94 28.72
N ASP A 347 -2.18 -24.06 28.42
CA ASP A 347 -2.34 -23.52 27.07
C ASP A 347 -1.20 -22.56 26.68
N HIS A 348 -0.66 -21.79 27.65
CA HIS A 348 0.40 -20.81 27.38
C HIS A 348 1.32 -20.51 28.58
N GLY A 349 0.83 -20.60 29.83
CA GLY A 349 1.60 -20.14 31.00
C GLY A 349 2.95 -20.83 31.22
N ALA A 350 3.09 -22.11 30.88
CA ALA A 350 4.37 -22.84 30.95
C ALA A 350 5.42 -22.28 29.98
N LYS A 351 5.01 -21.96 28.74
CA LYS A 351 5.88 -21.36 27.72
C LYS A 351 6.33 -19.96 28.13
N ASP A 352 5.38 -19.16 28.60
CA ASP A 352 5.65 -17.78 29.00
C ASP A 352 6.65 -17.72 30.17
N ALA A 353 6.54 -18.67 31.11
CA ALA A 353 7.47 -18.78 32.22
C ALA A 353 8.88 -19.19 31.78
N HIS A 354 9.01 -20.13 30.86
CA HIS A 354 10.31 -20.55 30.32
C HIS A 354 11.03 -19.42 29.57
N LEU A 355 10.29 -18.59 28.83
CA LEU A 355 10.86 -17.42 28.16
C LEU A 355 11.40 -16.39 29.16
N ARG A 356 10.75 -16.24 30.33
CA ARG A 356 11.26 -15.38 31.41
C ARG A 356 12.54 -15.94 32.04
N ASP A 357 12.71 -17.26 32.12
CA ASP A 357 13.97 -17.86 32.60
C ASP A 357 15.16 -17.53 31.68
N ILE A 358 14.98 -17.58 30.36
CA ILE A 358 16.02 -17.23 29.38
C ILE A 358 16.38 -15.75 29.47
N ASP A 359 15.38 -14.87 29.56
CA ASP A 359 15.57 -13.44 29.75
C ASP A 359 16.38 -13.14 31.02
N ASN A 360 16.07 -13.85 32.12
CA ASN A 360 16.81 -13.75 33.37
C ASN A 360 18.29 -14.14 33.23
N GLU A 361 18.64 -15.13 32.41
CA GLU A 361 20.04 -15.53 32.18
C GLU A 361 20.81 -14.52 31.31
N LEU A 362 20.17 -14.02 30.24
CA LEU A 362 20.76 -12.98 29.39
C LEU A 362 20.99 -11.69 30.18
N ARG A 363 20.03 -11.33 31.04
CA ARG A 363 20.14 -10.21 31.98
C ARG A 363 21.34 -10.37 32.92
N LYS A 364 21.60 -11.56 33.49
CA LYS A 364 22.78 -11.80 34.35
C LYS A 364 24.11 -11.58 33.62
N ARG A 365 24.21 -11.97 32.34
CA ARG A 365 25.42 -11.74 31.54
C ARG A 365 25.61 -10.25 31.22
N ASP A 366 24.51 -9.58 30.92
CA ASP A 366 24.52 -8.16 30.68
C ASP A 366 24.91 -7.35 31.93
N GLU A 367 24.41 -7.77 33.11
CA GLU A 367 24.81 -7.25 34.42
C GLU A 367 26.34 -7.37 34.64
N GLU A 368 26.95 -8.46 34.17
CA GLU A 368 28.41 -8.66 34.22
C GLU A 368 29.18 -7.72 33.28
N TYR A 369 28.69 -7.49 32.05
CA TYR A 369 29.29 -6.50 31.15
C TYR A 369 29.15 -5.09 31.68
N VAL A 370 27.97 -4.76 32.23
CA VAL A 370 27.74 -3.51 32.94
C VAL A 370 28.74 -3.35 34.08
N ARG A 371 29.03 -4.40 34.86
CA ARG A 371 30.07 -4.37 35.92
C ARG A 371 31.45 -4.02 35.35
N GLN A 372 31.92 -4.74 34.33
CA GLN A 372 33.26 -4.53 33.76
C GLN A 372 33.43 -3.14 33.13
N ILE A 373 32.42 -2.67 32.40
CA ILE A 373 32.43 -1.34 31.80
C ILE A 373 32.34 -0.27 32.89
N THR A 374 31.57 -0.52 33.95
CA THR A 374 31.53 0.36 35.13
C THR A 374 32.88 0.43 35.81
N GLU A 375 33.66 -0.65 35.88
CA GLU A 375 35.02 -0.63 36.42
C GLU A 375 35.99 0.18 35.54
N ILE A 376 35.94 0.01 34.21
CA ILE A 376 36.73 0.80 33.24
C ILE A 376 36.36 2.27 33.35
N ARG A 377 35.06 2.57 33.33
CA ARG A 377 34.52 3.91 33.55
C ARG A 377 34.97 4.46 34.90
N THR A 378 34.91 3.69 35.98
CA THR A 378 35.33 4.14 37.31
C THR A 378 36.81 4.48 37.34
N ARG A 379 37.66 3.68 36.67
CA ARG A 379 39.08 3.99 36.51
C ARG A 379 39.30 5.25 35.67
N ALA A 380 38.57 5.45 34.58
CA ALA A 380 38.65 6.63 33.72
C ALA A 380 38.09 7.90 34.37
N VAL A 381 37.04 7.78 35.20
CA VAL A 381 36.49 8.86 36.02
C VAL A 381 37.46 9.22 37.15
N LYS A 382 38.04 8.20 37.81
CA LYS A 382 39.07 8.40 38.84
C LYS A 382 40.33 9.03 38.25
N SER A 383 40.67 8.70 37.01
CA SER A 383 41.79 9.32 36.31
C SER A 383 41.49 10.75 35.91
N ARG A 384 40.23 11.19 35.79
CA ARG A 384 39.82 12.58 35.45
C ARG A 384 40.35 13.17 34.13
N VAL A 385 41.27 12.49 33.46
CA VAL A 385 41.90 12.89 32.19
C VAL A 385 41.45 12.02 31.04
N HIS A 386 40.61 11.00 31.27
CA HIS A 386 40.11 10.12 30.22
C HIS A 386 38.63 10.39 29.91
N THR A 387 38.21 11.65 29.70
CA THR A 387 36.81 12.05 29.49
C THR A 387 36.19 11.50 28.19
N ALA A 388 36.95 11.38 27.10
CA ALA A 388 36.49 10.71 25.86
C ALA A 388 36.22 9.20 26.08
N LEU A 389 37.08 8.53 26.85
CA LEU A 389 36.89 7.13 27.26
C LEU A 389 35.71 6.98 28.23
N VAL A 390 35.49 7.93 29.14
CA VAL A 390 34.28 7.98 29.99
C VAL A 390 33.03 8.12 29.13
N THR A 391 33.04 9.01 28.13
CA THR A 391 31.90 9.21 27.20
C THR A 391 31.62 7.96 26.38
N ALA A 392 32.67 7.30 25.88
CA ALA A 392 32.54 6.03 25.16
C ALA A 392 32.03 4.90 26.07
N ALA A 393 32.48 4.84 27.33
CA ALA A 393 32.00 3.89 28.33
C ALA A 393 30.53 4.18 28.73
N ASP A 394 30.16 5.45 28.86
CA ASP A 394 28.78 5.89 29.11
C ASP A 394 27.87 5.52 27.94
N ALA A 395 28.31 5.74 26.70
CA ALA A 395 27.58 5.33 25.51
C ALA A 395 27.42 3.81 25.42
N ALA A 396 28.45 3.04 25.83
CA ALA A 396 28.37 1.59 25.89
C ALA A 396 27.41 1.11 27.00
N LEU A 397 27.48 1.68 28.21
CA LEU A 397 26.56 1.38 29.31
C LEU A 397 25.10 1.74 28.98
N ALA A 398 24.88 2.83 28.23
CA ALA A 398 23.57 3.25 27.74
C ALA A 398 23.10 2.49 26.49
N GLY A 399 24.00 1.77 25.83
CA GLY A 399 23.75 1.05 24.58
C GLY A 399 23.12 -0.33 24.78
N THR A 400 23.15 -1.14 23.73
CA THR A 400 22.69 -2.53 23.76
C THR A 400 23.76 -3.46 24.38
N PRO A 401 23.41 -4.72 24.72
CA PRO A 401 24.41 -5.71 25.13
C PRO A 401 25.56 -5.86 24.11
N ILE A 402 25.28 -5.64 22.82
CA ILE A 402 26.26 -5.69 21.72
C ILE A 402 27.22 -4.47 21.77
N ASP A 403 26.71 -3.29 22.12
CA ASP A 403 27.54 -2.08 22.26
C ASP A 403 28.49 -2.22 23.45
N ARG A 404 28.00 -2.82 24.55
CA ARG A 404 28.81 -3.18 25.72
C ARG A 404 29.94 -4.14 25.37
N GLU A 405 29.62 -5.20 24.61
CA GLU A 405 30.61 -6.17 24.15
C GLU A 405 31.67 -5.53 23.22
N ARG A 406 31.24 -4.68 22.27
CA ARG A 406 32.15 -3.99 21.34
C ARG A 406 33.10 -3.03 22.07
N PHE A 407 32.59 -2.28 23.04
CA PHE A 407 33.40 -1.38 23.85
C PHE A 407 34.51 -2.17 24.58
N LEU A 408 34.15 -3.31 25.19
CA LEU A 408 35.12 -4.16 25.89
C LEU A 408 36.20 -4.73 24.95
N ARG A 409 35.92 -4.89 23.65
CA ARG A 409 36.86 -5.48 22.69
C ARG A 409 37.85 -4.50 22.06
N ILE A 410 37.41 -3.30 21.68
CA ILE A 410 38.25 -2.33 20.91
C ILE A 410 38.04 -0.86 21.27
N GLY A 411 36.94 -0.52 21.96
CA GLY A 411 36.56 0.88 22.21
C GLY A 411 37.47 1.58 23.21
N GLN A 412 38.21 0.82 24.02
CA GLN A 412 39.04 1.34 25.10
C GLN A 412 40.28 2.09 24.57
N ASP A 413 40.89 1.56 23.50
CA ASP A 413 42.15 2.08 22.97
C ASP A 413 41.96 3.24 21.98
N GLN A 414 40.79 3.29 21.33
CA GLN A 414 40.47 4.33 20.35
C GLN A 414 40.12 5.68 20.98
N ASN A 415 39.80 5.72 22.28
CA ASN A 415 39.29 6.90 22.97
C ASN A 415 40.30 7.50 23.97
N LEU A 416 41.60 7.36 23.67
CA LEU A 416 42.70 7.86 24.50
C LEU A 416 43.16 9.29 24.13
N THR A 417 42.57 9.93 23.12
CA THR A 417 42.93 11.29 22.66
C THR A 417 41.97 12.36 23.17
N GLN A 418 42.50 13.49 23.67
CA GLN A 418 41.73 14.55 24.34
C GLN A 418 42.35 15.93 24.15
N SER A 419 41.53 16.96 24.26
CA SER A 419 41.95 18.37 24.30
C SER A 419 41.96 18.87 25.74
N LEU A 420 42.84 19.79 26.07
CA LEU A 420 42.91 20.38 27.42
C LEU A 420 42.43 21.82 27.36
N ARG A 421 41.21 22.07 27.82
CA ARG A 421 40.60 23.40 27.94
C ARG A 421 41.08 24.12 29.21
N THR A 422 41.26 25.43 29.19
CA THR A 422 41.51 26.22 30.40
C THR A 422 40.20 26.78 30.98
N LEU A 423 40.06 26.74 32.30
CA LEU A 423 38.87 27.17 33.07
C LEU A 423 39.01 28.56 33.69
N THR A 424 40.23 29.08 33.76
CA THR A 424 40.58 30.32 34.49
C THR A 424 41.08 31.42 33.57
N ALA A 425 41.25 31.14 32.28
CA ALA A 425 41.63 32.15 31.33
C ALA A 425 40.51 33.20 31.17
N THR A 426 40.90 34.43 30.86
CA THR A 426 40.00 35.52 30.47
C THR A 426 39.30 35.29 29.12
N MET A 427 39.35 34.07 28.58
CA MET A 427 38.79 33.63 27.30
C MET A 427 37.94 32.37 27.51
N ASP A 428 36.62 32.47 27.26
CA ASP A 428 35.75 31.28 27.18
C ASP A 428 36.24 30.38 26.02
N GLU A 429 36.25 29.06 26.23
CA GLU A 429 36.59 28.02 25.23
C GLU A 429 38.07 28.00 24.71
N ALA A 430 39.09 28.20 25.55
CA ALA A 430 40.52 28.13 25.15
C ALA A 430 41.22 26.78 25.47
N TYR A 431 42.10 26.29 24.58
CA TYR A 431 42.70 24.94 24.57
C TYR A 431 44.24 24.93 24.50
N LEU A 432 44.87 23.93 25.15
CA LEU A 432 46.31 23.64 25.08
C LEU A 432 46.68 23.12 23.70
N THR A 433 47.66 23.76 23.09
CA THR A 433 48.03 23.59 21.69
C THR A 433 49.52 23.30 21.52
N ASP A 434 49.88 22.34 20.65
CA ASP A 434 51.25 22.12 20.17
C ASP A 434 51.58 23.09 19.02
N SER A 435 52.51 24.01 19.27
CA SER A 435 52.98 25.01 18.33
C SER A 435 54.46 24.79 17.99
N ASN A 436 54.75 23.71 17.24
CA ASN A 436 56.09 23.37 16.73
C ASN A 436 57.14 23.23 17.84
N GLY A 437 56.86 22.37 18.83
CA GLY A 437 57.76 22.11 19.94
C GLY A 437 57.59 23.06 21.13
N ARG A 438 56.59 23.95 21.07
CA ARG A 438 56.15 24.79 22.19
C ARG A 438 54.70 24.47 22.55
N ALA A 439 54.37 24.56 23.84
CA ALA A 439 53.00 24.44 24.30
C ALA A 439 52.39 25.83 24.56
N THR A 440 51.25 26.14 23.93
CA THR A 440 50.57 27.46 23.93
C THR A 440 49.04 27.35 24.15
N LEU A 441 48.33 28.46 24.37
CA LEU A 441 46.85 28.52 24.55
C LEU A 441 46.12 29.19 23.37
N THR A 442 45.01 28.61 22.87
CA THR A 442 44.22 29.14 21.72
C THR A 442 42.69 28.95 21.87
N GLN A 443 41.82 29.88 21.42
CA GLN A 443 40.33 29.75 21.48
C GLN A 443 39.73 28.74 20.49
N TRP A 444 38.54 28.18 20.79
CA TRP A 444 37.77 27.38 19.82
C TRP A 444 37.40 28.23 18.62
N GLN A 445 37.78 27.72 17.45
CA GLN A 445 37.37 28.27 16.18
C GLN A 445 36.80 27.14 15.31
N PRO A 446 35.92 27.43 14.34
CA PRO A 446 35.43 26.41 13.43
C PRO A 446 36.59 25.79 12.63
N GLY A 447 36.91 24.50 12.84
CA GLY A 447 38.02 23.83 12.14
C GLY A 447 38.48 22.51 12.77
N SER A 448 39.42 21.80 12.12
CA SER A 448 40.10 20.63 12.71
C SER A 448 41.36 21.09 13.43
N HIS A 449 41.51 20.70 14.69
CA HIS A 449 42.59 21.20 15.54
C HIS A 449 43.46 20.07 16.11
N PRO A 450 44.19 19.29 15.28
CA PRO A 450 45.09 18.24 15.76
C PRO A 450 46.18 18.76 16.70
N GLU A 451 46.55 20.03 16.53
CA GLU A 451 47.44 20.76 17.43
C GLU A 451 46.84 20.92 18.84
N GLN A 452 45.51 20.92 18.98
CA GLN A 452 44.80 21.00 20.27
C GLN A 452 44.51 19.61 20.87
N ALA A 453 44.93 18.51 20.22
CA ALA A 453 44.64 17.13 20.63
C ALA A 453 45.88 16.38 21.15
N TRP A 454 45.69 15.61 22.23
CA TRP A 454 46.74 14.93 22.98
C TRP A 454 46.35 13.48 23.27
N LYS A 455 47.19 12.53 22.89
CA LYS A 455 47.03 11.11 23.27
C LYS A 455 47.58 10.91 24.67
N ILE A 456 46.76 10.37 25.57
CA ILE A 456 47.11 10.18 26.97
C ILE A 456 47.52 8.72 27.19
N GLU A 457 48.78 8.54 27.56
CA GLU A 457 49.39 7.23 27.81
C GLU A 457 49.76 7.10 29.30
N PRO A 458 49.96 5.87 29.81
CA PRO A 458 50.60 5.68 31.11
C PRO A 458 51.93 6.43 31.18
N GLY A 459 52.21 7.03 32.33
CA GLY A 459 53.39 7.86 32.53
C GLY A 459 54.67 7.11 32.20
N LEU A 460 55.52 7.72 31.38
CA LEU A 460 56.76 7.11 30.89
C LEU A 460 57.75 6.74 32.01
N ALA A 461 57.71 7.44 33.15
CA ALA A 461 58.50 7.13 34.36
C ALA A 461 57.69 6.51 35.50
N ASP A 462 56.40 6.82 35.60
CA ASP A 462 55.50 6.28 36.61
C ASP A 462 54.15 5.91 35.96
N PRO A 463 53.80 4.61 35.89
CA PRO A 463 52.52 4.15 35.35
C PRO A 463 51.29 4.64 36.12
N ALA A 464 51.43 5.13 37.36
CA ALA A 464 50.34 5.74 38.12
C ALA A 464 50.03 7.19 37.67
N CYS A 465 50.86 7.74 36.78
CA CYS A 465 50.73 9.07 36.19
C CYS A 465 50.52 8.96 34.68
N PHE A 466 50.55 10.09 33.97
CA PHE A 466 50.19 10.19 32.55
C PHE A 466 51.31 10.83 31.73
N SER A 467 51.43 10.45 30.47
CA SER A 467 52.26 11.18 29.50
C SER A 467 51.36 11.65 28.35
N LEU A 468 51.50 12.93 27.99
CA LEU A 468 50.70 13.58 26.96
C LEU A 468 51.49 13.60 25.66
N GLN A 469 51.16 12.70 24.73
CA GLN A 469 51.75 12.66 23.42
C GLN A 469 50.99 13.58 22.46
N SER A 470 51.68 14.39 21.69
CA SER A 470 51.06 15.24 20.66
C SER A 470 50.45 14.38 19.56
N VAL A 471 49.19 14.66 19.20
CA VAL A 471 48.56 14.01 18.03
C VAL A 471 49.13 14.58 16.74
N SER A 472 49.44 15.88 16.73
CA SER A 472 50.07 16.54 15.57
C SER A 472 51.53 16.11 15.34
N HIS A 473 52.24 15.69 16.40
CA HIS A 473 53.62 15.22 16.33
C HIS A 473 53.83 13.92 17.15
N PRO A 474 53.64 12.73 16.55
CA PRO A 474 53.83 11.45 17.23
C PRO A 474 55.23 11.32 17.85
N ASN A 475 55.34 10.57 18.95
CA ASN A 475 56.54 10.45 19.78
C ASN A 475 57.04 11.75 20.44
N ASN A 476 56.35 12.87 20.24
CA ASN A 476 56.62 14.11 20.98
C ASN A 476 55.69 14.19 22.17
N TYR A 477 56.27 14.48 23.33
CA TYR A 477 55.55 14.55 24.59
C TYR A 477 55.64 15.94 25.17
N VAL A 478 54.57 16.37 25.86
CA VAL A 478 54.62 17.54 26.73
C VAL A 478 55.63 17.23 27.84
N ARG A 479 56.69 18.01 27.90
CA ARG A 479 57.75 17.86 28.89
C ARG A 479 58.14 19.19 29.50
N TRP A 480 58.71 19.12 30.69
CA TRP A 480 59.24 20.26 31.39
C TRP A 480 60.62 20.69 30.85
N ASP A 481 60.86 21.98 30.56
CA ASP A 481 62.18 22.51 30.11
C ASP A 481 62.89 23.30 31.23
N LYS A 482 64.02 22.77 31.72
CA LYS A 482 64.87 23.40 32.74
C LYS A 482 65.88 24.37 32.10
N LYS A 483 65.48 25.61 31.82
CA LYS A 483 66.44 26.63 31.33
C LYS A 483 66.45 27.90 32.16
N LYS A 484 67.08 27.82 33.34
CA LYS A 484 68.08 28.74 33.93
C LYS A 484 68.17 28.58 35.46
N PRO A 485 69.36 28.41 36.07
CA PRO A 485 69.54 28.58 37.52
C PRO A 485 69.55 30.07 37.89
N THR A 486 68.85 30.45 38.95
CA THR A 486 69.08 31.72 39.67
C THR A 486 70.11 31.49 40.79
N PRO A 487 70.76 32.55 41.32
CA PRO A 487 71.82 32.43 42.32
C PRO A 487 71.41 31.79 43.66
N ALA A 488 70.13 31.48 43.87
CA ALA A 488 69.58 30.88 45.09
C ALA A 488 69.07 29.43 44.91
N GLY A 489 69.28 28.81 43.75
CA GLY A 489 68.97 27.38 43.54
C GLY A 489 67.49 27.02 43.40
N VAL A 490 66.58 28.00 43.25
CA VAL A 490 65.15 27.75 42.97
C VAL A 490 64.75 28.49 41.66
N PRO A 491 64.26 27.78 40.62
CA PRO A 491 63.72 28.42 39.42
C PRO A 491 62.40 29.14 39.74
N THR A 492 62.22 30.38 39.28
CA THR A 492 61.03 31.21 39.58
C THR A 492 59.92 31.14 38.52
N GLU A 493 60.21 30.75 37.27
CA GLU A 493 59.20 30.36 36.26
C GLU A 493 59.84 29.32 35.32
N ALA A 494 59.17 28.18 35.09
CA ALA A 494 59.64 27.15 34.17
C ALA A 494 58.47 26.67 33.30
N TYR A 495 58.66 26.68 31.98
CA TYR A 495 57.61 26.43 30.99
C TYR A 495 57.62 24.98 30.49
N VAL A 496 56.50 24.57 29.90
CA VAL A 496 56.40 23.29 29.17
C VAL A 496 56.76 23.46 27.70
N THR A 497 57.43 22.43 27.17
CA THR A 497 57.79 22.29 25.76
C THR A 497 57.26 20.97 25.24
N VAL A 498 57.17 20.84 23.92
CA VAL A 498 56.80 19.58 23.27
C VAL A 498 58.05 19.05 22.59
N ALA A 499 58.49 17.83 22.91
CA ALA A 499 59.77 17.31 22.40
C ALA A 499 59.73 15.78 22.20
N PRO A 500 60.52 15.25 21.26
CA PRO A 500 60.56 13.81 20.98
C PRO A 500 61.21 13.05 22.14
N THR A 501 60.70 11.85 22.43
CA THR A 501 61.29 10.97 23.44
C THR A 501 62.68 10.49 23.04
N ASP A 502 63.66 10.64 23.92
CA ASP A 502 65.02 10.11 23.77
C ASP A 502 65.24 8.81 24.58
N GLY A 503 64.19 8.33 25.26
CA GLY A 503 64.20 7.11 26.06
C GLY A 503 64.96 7.21 27.40
N THR A 504 65.58 8.35 27.69
CA THR A 504 66.39 8.55 28.91
C THR A 504 65.50 8.57 30.17
N PRO A 505 65.99 8.07 31.32
CA PRO A 505 65.28 8.20 32.60
C PRO A 505 64.91 9.64 32.93
N GLU A 506 65.77 10.59 32.55
CA GLU A 506 65.57 12.03 32.71
C GLU A 506 64.38 12.52 31.89
N PHE A 507 64.32 12.21 30.59
CA PHE A 507 63.18 12.58 29.74
C PHE A 507 61.88 11.95 30.23
N LYS A 508 61.92 10.65 30.56
CA LYS A 508 60.75 9.93 31.07
C LYS A 508 60.20 10.59 32.32
N ALA A 509 61.06 11.05 33.24
CA ALA A 509 60.64 11.79 34.41
C ALA A 509 60.09 13.19 34.07
N GLU A 510 60.69 13.90 33.11
CA GLU A 510 60.26 15.25 32.70
C GLU A 510 58.97 15.27 31.87
N ALA A 511 58.61 14.15 31.23
CA ALA A 511 57.41 13.96 30.41
C ALA A 511 56.28 13.18 31.11
N THR A 512 56.42 12.91 32.42
CA THR A 512 55.39 12.24 33.23
C THR A 512 54.63 13.25 34.09
N TRP A 513 53.31 13.20 34.06
CA TRP A 513 52.37 14.14 34.66
C TRP A 513 51.36 13.42 35.56
N CYS A 514 51.40 13.67 36.85
CA CYS A 514 50.52 13.13 37.88
C CYS A 514 49.43 14.15 38.25
N LEU A 515 48.24 13.69 38.62
CA LEU A 515 47.15 14.58 39.01
C LEU A 515 47.18 14.98 40.48
N HIS A 516 46.75 16.22 40.75
CA HIS A 516 46.45 16.72 42.10
C HIS A 516 44.93 16.77 42.34
N PRO A 517 44.47 16.80 43.61
CA PRO A 517 43.04 16.88 43.98
C PRO A 517 42.19 17.96 43.29
N ILE A 518 42.82 19.06 42.84
CA ILE A 518 42.25 20.07 41.94
C ILE A 518 42.82 19.71 40.56
N LEU A 519 41.98 19.47 39.53
CA LEU A 519 42.32 18.99 38.18
C LEU A 519 43.51 19.74 37.54
N LEU A 520 44.71 19.35 37.93
CA LEU A 520 45.98 20.01 37.63
C LEU A 520 47.02 18.90 37.48
N LEU A 521 47.74 18.93 36.37
CA LEU A 521 48.78 17.95 36.01
C LEU A 521 50.16 18.43 36.52
N PHE A 522 50.93 17.55 37.20
CA PHE A 522 52.20 17.83 37.91
C PHE A 522 53.33 16.85 37.55
N SER A 523 54.59 17.26 37.59
CA SER A 523 55.77 16.39 37.35
C SER A 523 56.08 15.40 38.51
N PRO A 524 56.78 14.25 38.32
CA PRO A 524 56.69 13.06 39.18
C PRO A 524 57.54 13.10 40.47
N LYS A 525 57.80 14.28 41.03
CA LYS A 525 58.46 14.43 42.34
C LYS A 525 57.81 15.48 43.23
N GLY A 526 56.47 15.61 43.19
CA GLY A 526 55.72 16.44 44.16
C GLY A 526 56.21 17.88 44.28
N SER A 527 56.89 18.41 43.25
CA SER A 527 57.67 19.64 43.35
C SER A 527 56.82 20.91 43.25
N GLY A 528 55.48 20.78 43.28
CA GLY A 528 54.55 21.90 43.18
C GLY A 528 54.50 22.59 41.80
N LEU A 529 54.96 21.92 40.73
CA LEU A 529 55.07 22.49 39.38
C LEU A 529 53.84 22.16 38.52
N TYR A 530 53.13 23.18 38.02
CA TYR A 530 51.95 23.07 37.17
C TYR A 530 52.30 23.05 35.67
N LEU A 531 51.33 22.67 34.81
CA LEU A 531 51.41 22.94 33.37
C LEU A 531 51.40 24.46 33.12
N HIS A 532 52.57 25.02 32.78
CA HIS A 532 52.76 26.42 32.43
C HIS A 532 53.10 26.55 30.93
N PRO A 533 52.10 26.57 30.04
CA PRO A 533 52.32 26.89 28.63
C PRO A 533 52.65 28.36 28.44
N GLU A 534 53.30 28.69 27.33
CA GLU A 534 53.59 30.07 26.95
C GLU A 534 52.25 30.82 26.79
N GLY A 535 52.03 31.84 27.65
CA GLY A 535 50.78 32.62 27.71
C GLY A 535 49.85 32.30 28.89
N GLY A 536 50.06 31.20 29.62
CA GLY A 536 49.23 30.82 30.78
C GLY A 536 49.96 30.95 32.12
N ARG A 537 49.34 31.61 33.10
CA ARG A 537 49.90 31.73 34.47
C ARG A 537 48.86 31.38 35.53
N GLY A 538 49.11 30.30 36.29
CA GLY A 538 48.26 29.87 37.40
C GLY A 538 46.92 29.24 36.98
N GLU A 539 46.88 28.59 35.81
CA GLU A 539 45.62 28.15 35.20
C GLU A 539 45.12 26.78 35.67
N THR A 540 43.79 26.63 35.70
CA THR A 540 43.10 25.35 35.94
C THR A 540 42.65 24.74 34.63
N TRP A 541 42.83 23.43 34.48
CA TRP A 541 42.60 22.71 33.23
C TRP A 541 41.36 21.80 33.32
N GLU A 542 40.54 21.82 32.28
CA GLU A 542 39.45 20.88 32.00
C GLU A 542 39.81 20.06 30.76
N VAL A 543 39.28 18.84 30.67
CA VAL A 543 39.64 17.90 29.61
C VAL A 543 38.43 17.65 28.72
N ASP A 544 38.55 17.96 27.43
CA ASP A 544 37.52 17.88 26.39
C ASP A 544 37.87 16.83 25.31
N THR A 545 36.91 16.50 24.46
CA THR A 545 37.16 15.66 23.27
C THR A 545 38.04 16.38 22.24
N PRO A 546 38.83 15.65 21.43
CA PRO A 546 39.93 16.19 20.61
C PRO A 546 39.56 17.19 19.48
N VAL A 547 38.27 17.51 19.29
CA VAL A 547 37.72 18.58 18.41
C VAL A 547 36.36 19.06 18.99
N PRO A 548 36.09 20.36 19.22
CA PRO A 548 34.79 20.78 19.78
C PRO A 548 33.67 20.93 18.70
N PRO A 549 32.46 20.34 18.87
CA PRO A 549 31.43 20.24 17.79
C PRO A 549 30.21 21.20 17.88
N THR A 550 29.75 21.81 16.75
CA THR A 550 28.49 22.64 16.69
C THR A 550 27.20 21.80 16.68
N PRO A 551 25.97 22.32 16.92
CA PRO A 551 24.72 21.53 16.83
C PRO A 551 24.44 20.95 15.44
N PHE A 552 24.82 21.69 14.40
CA PHE A 552 24.83 21.19 13.03
C PHE A 552 25.87 20.09 12.89
N ASP A 553 27.09 20.26 13.42
CA ASP A 553 28.13 19.23 13.38
C ASP A 553 27.77 18.04 14.26
N LEU A 554 27.01 18.18 15.34
CA LEU A 554 26.53 17.08 16.16
C LEU A 554 25.48 16.27 15.40
N ARG A 555 24.52 16.91 14.74
CA ARG A 555 23.54 16.21 13.88
C ARG A 555 24.23 15.58 12.67
N TYR A 556 25.04 16.36 11.97
CA TYR A 556 25.77 15.96 10.78
C TYR A 556 26.77 14.84 11.11
N THR A 557 27.51 14.91 12.21
CA THR A 557 28.49 13.87 12.58
C THR A 557 27.83 12.61 13.16
N ARG A 558 26.67 12.73 13.85
CA ARG A 558 25.93 11.57 14.39
C ARG A 558 25.08 10.84 13.35
N ASP A 559 24.70 11.49 12.25
CA ASP A 559 23.79 10.93 11.25
C ASP A 559 24.49 10.76 9.89
N GLU A 560 24.95 9.53 9.63
CA GLU A 560 25.72 9.18 8.43
C GLU A 560 24.94 9.42 7.14
N LYS A 561 23.63 9.11 7.13
CA LYS A 561 22.75 9.30 5.96
C LYS A 561 22.60 10.78 5.63
N VAL A 562 22.47 11.61 6.65
CA VAL A 562 22.40 13.07 6.50
C VAL A 562 23.67 13.62 5.85
N ARG A 563 24.88 13.17 6.25
CA ARG A 563 26.12 13.61 5.57
C ARG A 563 26.18 13.19 4.12
N ALA A 564 25.87 11.93 3.84
CA ALA A 564 25.97 11.36 2.51
C ALA A 564 25.07 12.12 1.52
N ASN A 565 23.87 12.49 1.96
CA ASN A 565 22.86 13.10 1.11
C ASN A 565 22.98 14.64 1.02
N LEU A 566 23.37 15.34 2.09
CA LEU A 566 23.56 16.80 2.07
C LEU A 566 24.88 17.23 1.42
N GLY A 567 25.88 16.35 1.39
CA GLY A 567 27.23 16.72 1.00
C GLY A 567 27.90 17.58 2.07
N LYS A 568 28.97 18.27 1.70
CA LYS A 568 29.73 19.10 2.64
C LYS A 568 28.98 20.38 2.99
N PRO A 569 29.16 20.94 4.20
CA PRO A 569 28.69 22.30 4.48
C PRO A 569 29.36 23.27 3.50
N ILE A 570 28.58 24.15 2.87
CA ILE A 570 29.07 25.14 1.88
C ILE A 570 29.02 26.58 2.39
N ALA A 571 28.28 26.80 3.47
CA ALA A 571 28.19 28.09 4.13
C ALA A 571 28.09 27.90 5.63
N ASP A 572 28.40 28.97 6.33
CA ASP A 572 28.16 29.04 7.76
C ASP A 572 26.66 29.07 8.06
N PRO A 573 26.25 28.64 9.26
CA PRO A 573 24.87 28.73 9.69
C PRO A 573 24.30 30.14 9.57
N VAL A 574 23.13 30.26 8.96
CA VAL A 574 22.29 31.47 8.94
C VAL A 574 21.21 31.29 10.01
N LEU A 575 21.37 32.02 11.11
CA LEU A 575 20.48 31.95 12.28
C LEU A 575 19.75 33.29 12.46
N ASP A 576 18.51 33.23 12.94
CA ASP A 576 17.69 34.37 13.30
C ASP A 576 17.90 34.81 14.77
N ALA A 577 17.15 35.81 15.20
CA ALA A 577 17.25 36.38 16.56
C ALA A 577 16.93 35.37 17.68
N ASP A 578 16.24 34.26 17.36
CA ASP A 578 15.90 33.19 18.31
C ASP A 578 16.93 32.02 18.25
N ASN A 579 18.02 32.20 17.50
CA ASN A 579 19.03 31.20 17.16
C ASN A 579 18.43 29.97 16.47
N LEU A 580 17.39 30.18 15.66
CA LEU A 580 16.81 29.18 14.76
C LEU A 580 17.16 29.56 13.34
N GLY A 581 17.20 28.60 12.43
CA GLY A 581 17.58 28.92 11.07
C GLY A 581 18.07 27.72 10.34
N TYR A 582 19.08 27.90 9.50
CA TYR A 582 19.59 26.80 8.71
C TYR A 582 21.08 26.94 8.43
N ARG A 583 21.74 25.83 8.17
CA ARG A 583 23.07 25.82 7.55
C ARG A 583 22.95 25.22 6.16
N ALA A 584 23.59 25.86 5.17
CA ALA A 584 23.60 25.37 3.80
C ALA A 584 24.71 24.35 3.58
N TYR A 585 24.38 23.33 2.81
CA TYR A 585 25.25 22.25 2.35
C TYR A 585 25.16 22.15 0.83
N GLU A 586 26.12 21.46 0.21
CA GLU A 586 26.23 21.34 -1.26
C GLU A 586 24.91 20.91 -1.91
N LYS A 587 24.18 20.04 -1.24
CA LYS A 587 22.97 19.39 -1.74
C LYS A 587 21.76 19.61 -0.84
N GLY A 588 21.75 20.68 -0.03
CA GLY A 588 20.58 20.99 0.79
C GLY A 588 20.84 21.93 1.94
N ARG A 589 19.96 21.88 2.93
CA ARG A 589 20.02 22.67 4.16
C ARG A 589 19.68 21.79 5.35
N LEU A 590 20.43 21.94 6.44
CA LEU A 590 19.95 21.54 7.76
C LEU A 590 19.18 22.69 8.36
N TYR A 591 17.93 22.48 8.70
CA TYR A 591 17.08 23.44 9.40
C TYR A 591 17.07 23.14 10.89
N LEU A 592 17.44 24.14 11.68
CA LEU A 592 17.37 24.15 13.13
C LEU A 592 16.01 24.74 13.54
N THR A 593 15.09 23.89 13.98
CA THR A 593 13.74 24.28 14.42
C THR A 593 13.57 24.00 15.92
N ARG A 594 12.70 24.75 16.61
CA ARG A 594 12.48 24.60 18.05
C ARG A 594 11.01 24.54 18.40
N TYR A 595 10.66 23.64 19.32
CA TYR A 595 9.36 23.58 19.97
C TYR A 595 9.52 23.63 21.50
N THR A 596 10.09 22.59 22.12
CA THR A 596 10.57 22.59 23.52
C THR A 596 12.07 22.34 23.63
N THR A 597 12.64 21.63 22.66
CA THR A 597 14.08 21.46 22.42
C THR A 597 14.42 21.85 20.98
N THR A 598 15.68 22.16 20.73
CA THR A 598 16.17 22.52 19.40
C THR A 598 16.50 21.25 18.62
N GLN A 599 15.90 21.06 17.43
CA GLN A 599 16.08 19.89 16.56
C GLN A 599 16.59 20.32 15.18
N VAL A 600 17.25 19.40 14.48
CA VAL A 600 17.94 19.67 13.21
C VAL A 600 17.45 18.70 12.13
N HIS A 601 16.81 19.23 11.08
CA HIS A 601 16.17 18.46 9.99
C HIS A 601 16.84 18.71 8.63
N PRO A 602 17.22 17.67 7.87
CA PRO A 602 17.74 17.77 6.52
C PRO A 602 16.61 17.98 5.51
N VAL A 603 16.80 18.97 4.64
CA VAL A 603 16.00 19.17 3.43
C VAL A 603 16.95 19.36 2.26
N TYR A 604 16.83 18.53 1.23
CA TYR A 604 17.80 18.46 0.13
C TYR A 604 17.43 19.43 -0.98
N ASN A 605 18.43 19.92 -1.71
CA ASN A 605 18.26 20.79 -2.86
C ASN A 605 17.41 20.06 -3.91
N GLY A 606 16.51 20.81 -4.53
CA GLY A 606 15.60 20.31 -5.54
C GLY A 606 14.15 20.67 -5.21
N PRO A 607 13.20 20.08 -5.95
CA PRO A 607 11.85 20.64 -6.01
C PRO A 607 11.07 20.59 -4.70
N VAL A 608 11.41 19.67 -3.79
CA VAL A 608 10.83 19.63 -2.44
C VAL A 608 11.21 20.88 -1.65
N LEU A 609 12.49 21.25 -1.65
CA LEU A 609 12.96 22.47 -0.99
C LEU A 609 12.39 23.72 -1.68
N ASP A 610 12.37 23.75 -3.00
CA ASP A 610 11.82 24.88 -3.76
C ASP A 610 10.34 25.09 -3.43
N LYS A 611 9.57 24.01 -3.35
CA LYS A 611 8.16 24.04 -2.98
C LYS A 611 7.95 24.49 -1.54
N LEU A 612 8.76 23.98 -0.61
CA LEU A 612 8.75 24.43 0.79
C LEU A 612 8.98 25.94 0.89
N LEU A 613 9.95 26.47 0.14
CA LEU A 613 10.24 27.90 0.10
C LEU A 613 9.11 28.71 -0.56
N ALA A 614 8.50 28.18 -1.63
CA ALA A 614 7.36 28.82 -2.31
C ALA A 614 6.11 28.92 -1.42
N LEU A 615 5.90 27.94 -0.54
CA LEU A 615 4.85 27.96 0.48
C LEU A 615 5.18 28.90 1.68
N GLY A 616 6.27 29.66 1.60
CA GLY A 616 6.68 30.63 2.62
C GLY A 616 7.67 30.09 3.66
N GLY A 617 8.20 28.88 3.44
CA GLY A 617 9.16 28.23 4.33
C GLY A 617 8.57 27.72 5.66
N PRO A 618 9.40 27.08 6.50
CA PRO A 618 8.92 26.40 7.71
C PRO A 618 8.20 27.32 8.70
N LYS A 619 8.64 28.58 8.80
CA LYS A 619 8.08 29.58 9.73
C LYS A 619 6.65 29.94 9.39
N THR A 620 6.31 30.09 8.10
CA THR A 620 4.97 30.47 7.64
C THR A 620 3.97 29.33 7.81
N LEU A 621 4.44 28.10 7.63
CA LEU A 621 3.62 26.89 7.70
C LEU A 621 3.31 26.44 9.14
N GLY A 622 3.99 27.03 10.13
CA GLY A 622 3.62 26.92 11.55
C GLY A 622 3.74 25.52 12.16
N GLY A 623 4.45 24.60 11.50
CA GLY A 623 4.63 23.21 11.92
C GLY A 623 6.09 22.77 11.96
N MET A 624 6.33 21.63 12.60
CA MET A 624 7.64 21.00 12.70
C MET A 624 7.93 20.20 11.43
N LEU A 625 9.12 20.42 10.86
CA LEU A 625 9.61 19.62 9.73
C LEU A 625 9.92 18.19 10.19
N THR A 626 9.63 17.22 9.34
CA THR A 626 10.32 15.93 9.39
C THR A 626 11.58 16.00 8.54
N ASP A 627 12.42 14.99 8.64
CA ASP A 627 13.48 14.78 7.66
C ASP A 627 12.84 14.52 6.29
N GLN A 628 13.48 15.04 5.23
CA GLN A 628 13.11 14.66 3.86
C GLN A 628 13.54 13.21 3.60
N THR A 629 12.60 12.37 3.18
CA THR A 629 12.83 10.94 2.94
C THR A 629 12.36 10.53 1.54
N ALA A 630 12.85 9.39 1.06
CA ALA A 630 12.32 8.80 -0.15
C ALA A 630 10.85 8.38 0.09
N THR A 631 10.04 8.51 -0.95
CA THR A 631 8.69 7.94 -0.95
C THR A 631 8.74 6.42 -0.85
N SER A 632 7.66 5.77 -0.41
CA SER A 632 7.62 4.32 -0.15
C SER A 632 7.88 3.45 -1.38
N ASP A 633 7.67 3.97 -2.59
CA ASP A 633 7.98 3.32 -3.86
C ASP A 633 9.43 3.56 -4.33
N GLY A 634 10.20 4.39 -3.63
CA GLY A 634 11.57 4.76 -3.94
C GLY A 634 11.75 5.67 -5.17
N LYS A 635 10.67 6.13 -5.81
CA LYS A 635 10.75 6.90 -7.08
C LYS A 635 10.68 8.42 -6.90
N GLY A 636 10.47 8.88 -5.67
CA GLY A 636 10.24 10.27 -5.35
C GLY A 636 10.75 10.63 -3.95
N GLN A 637 10.41 11.84 -3.52
CA GLN A 637 10.82 12.41 -2.24
C GLN A 637 9.61 12.97 -1.52
N VAL A 638 9.57 12.86 -0.20
CA VAL A 638 8.52 13.41 0.66
C VAL A 638 9.12 14.18 1.82
N LEU A 639 8.53 15.33 2.11
CA LEU A 639 8.77 16.12 3.31
C LEU A 639 7.43 16.35 4.01
N GLN A 640 7.36 16.08 5.30
CA GLN A 640 6.14 16.28 6.07
C GLN A 640 6.28 17.44 7.05
N ILE A 641 5.17 18.15 7.23
CA ILE A 641 5.04 19.22 8.21
C ILE A 641 3.91 18.83 9.16
N THR A 642 4.26 18.69 10.43
CA THR A 642 3.39 18.09 11.46
C THR A 642 3.41 18.90 12.76
N ASN A 643 2.51 18.57 13.69
CA ASN A 643 2.61 19.03 15.08
C ASN A 643 3.36 17.98 15.93
N ALA A 644 3.69 18.30 17.18
CA ALA A 644 4.52 17.47 18.06
C ALA A 644 3.92 16.11 18.45
N GLN A 645 2.65 15.82 18.13
CA GLN A 645 1.94 14.58 18.43
C GLN A 645 1.64 13.74 17.18
N GLY A 646 2.12 14.17 16.01
CA GLY A 646 1.63 13.70 14.72
C GLY A 646 0.28 14.36 14.44
N SER A 647 0.23 15.23 13.43
CA SER A 647 -1.04 15.79 12.99
C SER A 647 -1.93 14.65 12.51
N TYR A 648 -3.23 14.66 12.84
CA TYR A 648 -4.20 13.75 12.22
C TYR A 648 -4.26 13.97 10.69
N TYR A 649 -3.87 15.16 10.22
CA TYR A 649 -3.76 15.51 8.81
C TYR A 649 -2.44 16.24 8.55
N PRO A 650 -1.31 15.53 8.35
CA PRO A 650 -0.03 16.16 8.06
C PRO A 650 -0.03 16.78 6.66
N LEU A 651 0.65 17.93 6.49
CA LEU A 651 0.94 18.45 5.16
C LEU A 651 2.14 17.69 4.61
N SER A 652 1.95 16.99 3.50
CA SER A 652 3.01 16.25 2.82
C SER A 652 3.35 16.95 1.50
N ILE A 653 4.60 17.38 1.36
CA ILE A 653 5.16 17.87 0.08
C ILE A 653 5.82 16.68 -0.60
N LEU A 654 5.29 16.28 -1.75
CA LEU A 654 5.76 15.13 -2.52
C LEU A 654 6.33 15.59 -3.84
N TRP A 655 7.47 15.02 -4.22
CA TRP A 655 8.10 15.21 -5.52
C TRP A 655 8.30 13.89 -6.26
N SER A 656 8.01 13.89 -7.56
CA SER A 656 8.52 12.88 -8.51
C SER A 656 9.03 13.53 -9.80
N PRO A 657 9.95 12.85 -10.53
CA PRO A 657 10.48 13.36 -11.80
C PRO A 657 9.41 13.68 -12.85
N ALA A 658 8.31 12.93 -12.86
CA ALA A 658 7.26 13.07 -13.87
C ALA A 658 6.23 14.18 -13.55
N ASN A 659 6.05 14.53 -12.27
CA ASN A 659 4.94 15.40 -11.84
C ASN A 659 5.41 16.69 -11.16
N GLY A 660 6.68 16.80 -10.77
CA GLY A 660 7.13 17.93 -9.96
C GLY A 660 6.69 17.80 -8.51
N ALA A 661 6.79 18.91 -7.76
CA ALA A 661 6.57 18.94 -6.31
C ALA A 661 5.20 19.54 -5.98
N HIS A 662 4.36 18.77 -5.29
CA HIS A 662 2.98 19.12 -4.94
C HIS A 662 2.68 18.78 -3.48
N GLU A 663 1.84 19.59 -2.85
CA GLU A 663 1.35 19.32 -1.50
C GLU A 663 0.03 18.56 -1.49
N VAL A 664 -0.12 17.69 -0.50
CA VAL A 664 -1.37 17.03 -0.15
C VAL A 664 -1.55 17.11 1.36
N HIS A 665 -2.74 17.51 1.82
CA HIS A 665 -3.03 17.68 3.24
C HIS A 665 -4.51 17.39 3.55
N GLY A 666 -4.91 17.59 4.81
CA GLY A 666 -6.30 17.46 5.21
C GLY A 666 -6.88 16.05 4.97
N VAL A 667 -8.19 16.00 4.76
CA VAL A 667 -8.93 14.74 4.52
C VAL A 667 -8.51 14.08 3.19
N ILE A 668 -8.12 14.88 2.19
CA ILE A 668 -7.62 14.37 0.91
C ILE A 668 -6.30 13.61 1.13
N GLY A 669 -5.36 14.20 1.87
CA GLY A 669 -4.09 13.56 2.21
C GLY A 669 -4.25 12.27 3.01
N ASP A 670 -5.19 12.24 3.96
CA ASP A 670 -5.52 11.01 4.71
C ASP A 670 -6.12 9.93 3.81
N THR A 671 -7.06 10.30 2.94
CA THR A 671 -7.68 9.37 1.98
C THR A 671 -6.65 8.79 1.02
N TRP A 672 -5.78 9.65 0.48
CA TRP A 672 -4.67 9.24 -0.38
C TRP A 672 -3.71 8.30 0.35
N SER A 673 -3.31 8.63 1.57
CA SER A 673 -2.42 7.80 2.39
C SER A 673 -3.03 6.42 2.68
N LYS A 674 -4.32 6.36 3.05
CA LYS A 674 -5.07 5.10 3.26
C LYS A 674 -5.23 4.27 1.99
N SER A 675 -5.24 4.92 0.82
CA SER A 675 -5.29 4.26 -0.48
C SER A 675 -3.93 3.66 -0.90
N GLY A 676 -2.92 3.67 -0.01
CA GLY A 676 -1.57 3.20 -0.29
C GLY A 676 -0.62 4.28 -0.78
N GLY A 677 -1.01 5.56 -0.70
CA GLY A 677 -0.17 6.71 -1.07
C GLY A 677 0.41 6.60 -2.47
N VAL A 678 1.72 6.84 -2.61
CA VAL A 678 2.44 6.75 -3.90
C VAL A 678 2.47 5.35 -4.52
N THR A 679 2.36 4.29 -3.70
CA THR A 679 2.31 2.88 -4.16
C THR A 679 0.89 2.44 -4.50
N GLY A 680 -0.11 3.25 -4.14
CA GLY A 680 -1.52 2.99 -4.40
C GLY A 680 -1.92 3.30 -5.84
N PRO A 681 -3.19 2.99 -6.21
CA PRO A 681 -3.72 3.21 -7.56
C PRO A 681 -3.75 4.68 -7.99
N LEU A 682 -3.66 5.62 -7.05
CA LEU A 682 -3.61 7.06 -7.32
C LEU A 682 -2.19 7.51 -7.70
N GLY A 683 -1.16 6.96 -7.06
CA GLY A 683 0.24 7.35 -7.27
C GLY A 683 0.56 8.76 -6.76
N TYR A 684 1.39 9.49 -7.51
CA TYR A 684 1.88 10.82 -7.11
C TYR A 684 0.84 11.92 -7.33
N PRO A 685 0.80 12.96 -6.49
CA PRO A 685 0.03 14.15 -6.77
C PRO A 685 0.57 14.84 -8.03
N ALA A 686 -0.36 15.31 -8.87
CA ALA A 686 -0.12 16.08 -10.08
C ALA A 686 -0.62 17.53 -9.96
N THR A 687 -1.35 17.83 -8.88
CA THR A 687 -1.75 19.20 -8.52
C THR A 687 -1.62 19.40 -7.02
N ASP A 688 -1.49 20.66 -6.67
CA ASP A 688 -1.75 21.24 -5.37
C ASP A 688 -3.24 21.08 -4.98
N GLU A 689 -3.56 21.20 -3.69
CA GLU A 689 -4.96 21.12 -3.25
C GLU A 689 -5.73 22.35 -3.75
N THR A 690 -6.69 22.12 -4.63
CA THR A 690 -7.38 23.18 -5.38
C THR A 690 -8.86 23.20 -5.06
N ALA A 691 -9.40 24.41 -4.83
CA ALA A 691 -10.83 24.61 -4.60
C ALA A 691 -11.66 24.46 -5.88
N PHE A 692 -12.87 23.90 -5.74
CA PHE A 692 -13.84 23.80 -6.82
C PHE A 692 -15.29 23.95 -6.32
N GLY A 693 -16.15 24.42 -7.24
CA GLY A 693 -17.57 24.64 -6.97
C GLY A 693 -17.85 25.76 -5.96
N THR A 694 -19.13 26.05 -5.75
CA THR A 694 -19.59 27.09 -4.80
C THR A 694 -19.77 26.56 -3.38
N ALA A 695 -19.79 25.24 -3.21
CA ALA A 695 -19.98 24.56 -1.93
C ALA A 695 -18.67 24.36 -1.13
N GLY A 696 -17.54 24.92 -1.61
CA GLY A 696 -16.24 24.78 -0.96
C GLY A 696 -15.63 23.38 -1.08
N GLY A 697 -15.80 22.73 -2.22
CA GLY A 697 -15.14 21.45 -2.51
C GLY A 697 -13.64 21.66 -2.74
N GLN A 698 -12.84 20.65 -2.40
CA GLN A 698 -11.39 20.63 -2.61
C GLN A 698 -11.01 19.38 -3.41
N TYR A 699 -9.99 19.46 -4.27
CA TYR A 699 -9.47 18.27 -4.94
C TYR A 699 -7.95 18.30 -5.07
N ASN A 700 -7.37 17.10 -5.16
CA ASN A 700 -6.05 16.88 -5.75
C ASN A 700 -6.20 15.90 -6.92
N ARG A 701 -5.50 16.18 -8.02
CA ARG A 701 -5.31 15.20 -9.09
C ARG A 701 -4.01 14.44 -8.83
N PHE A 702 -3.98 13.18 -9.24
CA PHE A 702 -2.87 12.26 -9.09
C PHE A 702 -2.58 11.56 -10.42
N THR A 703 -1.41 10.93 -10.54
CA THR A 703 -0.99 10.24 -11.77
C THR A 703 -1.96 9.17 -12.25
N GLY A 704 -2.62 8.45 -11.33
CA GLY A 704 -3.51 7.34 -11.62
C GLY A 704 -4.98 7.63 -11.31
N GLY A 705 -5.30 8.85 -10.89
CA GLY A 705 -6.66 9.19 -10.47
C GLY A 705 -6.82 10.58 -9.88
N SER A 706 -7.96 10.83 -9.25
CA SER A 706 -8.24 12.08 -8.54
C SER A 706 -8.97 11.79 -7.23
N ILE A 707 -8.78 12.65 -6.22
CA ILE A 707 -9.57 12.63 -5.00
C ILE A 707 -10.30 13.96 -4.90
N TYR A 708 -11.62 13.87 -4.76
CA TYR A 708 -12.49 15.02 -4.51
C TYR A 708 -13.02 14.93 -3.09
N TRP A 709 -12.89 16.00 -2.33
CA TRP A 709 -13.52 16.13 -1.02
C TRP A 709 -14.64 17.15 -1.06
N MET A 710 -15.77 16.79 -0.44
CA MET A 710 -16.83 17.71 -0.14
C MET A 710 -17.41 17.53 1.26
N PRO A 711 -17.97 18.60 1.86
CA PRO A 711 -18.57 18.53 3.18
C PRO A 711 -19.69 17.48 3.29
N ALA A 712 -20.54 17.36 2.26
CA ALA A 712 -21.72 16.48 2.30
C ALA A 712 -21.39 15.00 2.05
N THR A 713 -20.40 14.72 1.20
CA THR A 713 -20.11 13.36 0.72
C THR A 713 -18.78 12.81 1.22
N GLY A 714 -17.93 13.63 1.85
CA GLY A 714 -16.56 13.27 2.21
C GLY A 714 -15.64 13.17 0.99
N ALA A 715 -14.50 12.49 1.16
CA ALA A 715 -13.56 12.22 0.08
C ALA A 715 -14.02 11.05 -0.80
N ARG A 716 -13.91 11.20 -2.12
CA ARG A 716 -14.27 10.21 -3.13
C ARG A 716 -13.13 10.04 -4.12
N THR A 717 -12.77 8.79 -4.39
CA THR A 717 -11.65 8.44 -5.27
C THR A 717 -12.15 8.05 -6.66
N ILE A 718 -11.42 8.43 -7.70
CA ILE A 718 -11.66 7.94 -9.05
C ILE A 718 -10.34 7.60 -9.72
N THR A 719 -10.21 6.38 -10.24
CA THR A 719 -8.94 5.83 -10.74
C THR A 719 -9.14 5.07 -12.06
N GLY A 720 -8.02 4.67 -12.67
CA GLY A 720 -8.02 3.77 -13.83
C GLY A 720 -8.71 4.35 -15.07
N ASP A 721 -9.38 3.50 -15.83
CA ASP A 721 -10.07 3.88 -17.06
C ASP A 721 -11.34 4.71 -16.84
N LEU A 722 -12.00 4.58 -15.68
CA LEU A 722 -13.04 5.50 -15.23
C LEU A 722 -12.49 6.92 -15.11
N HIS A 723 -11.31 7.09 -14.51
CA HIS A 723 -10.63 8.38 -14.44
C HIS A 723 -10.25 8.90 -15.83
N THR A 724 -9.74 8.05 -16.73
CA THR A 724 -9.43 8.44 -18.10
C THR A 724 -10.66 8.99 -18.84
N LYS A 725 -11.81 8.32 -18.72
CA LYS A 725 -13.06 8.81 -19.32
C LYS A 725 -13.54 10.10 -18.66
N PHE A 726 -13.44 10.20 -17.34
CA PHE A 726 -13.82 11.41 -16.59
C PHE A 726 -12.97 12.63 -17.01
N ALA A 727 -11.66 12.44 -17.15
CA ALA A 727 -10.74 13.46 -17.65
C ALA A 727 -11.11 13.92 -19.07
N ALA A 728 -11.40 12.98 -19.97
CA ALA A 728 -11.81 13.28 -21.35
C ALA A 728 -13.12 14.06 -21.44
N LEU A 729 -13.98 13.97 -20.41
CA LEU A 729 -15.24 14.69 -20.32
C LEU A 729 -15.12 16.06 -19.63
N GLY A 730 -13.91 16.49 -19.26
CA GLY A 730 -13.68 17.79 -18.63
C GLY A 730 -13.74 17.78 -17.10
N TYR A 731 -13.53 16.62 -16.47
CA TYR A 731 -13.53 16.44 -15.01
C TYR A 731 -14.80 17.03 -14.34
N GLU A 732 -14.66 17.72 -13.21
CA GLU A 732 -15.74 18.29 -12.42
C GLU A 732 -16.50 19.43 -13.13
N THR A 733 -15.87 20.03 -14.14
CA THR A 733 -16.52 21.04 -15.00
C THR A 733 -17.33 20.40 -16.13
N GLY A 734 -17.17 19.09 -16.32
CA GLY A 734 -17.86 18.29 -17.32
C GLY A 734 -19.29 17.91 -16.95
N PRO A 735 -20.00 17.21 -17.86
CA PRO A 735 -21.42 16.85 -17.69
C PRO A 735 -21.69 15.86 -16.55
N LEU A 736 -20.66 15.16 -16.05
CA LEU A 736 -20.76 14.26 -14.91
C LEU A 736 -20.78 15.00 -13.57
N GLY A 737 -20.19 16.21 -13.53
CA GLY A 737 -19.87 16.90 -12.28
C GLY A 737 -18.85 16.11 -11.45
N TYR A 738 -19.06 16.00 -10.15
CA TYR A 738 -18.08 15.39 -9.24
C TYR A 738 -18.50 13.99 -8.75
N PRO A 739 -17.55 13.12 -8.36
CA PRO A 739 -17.86 11.81 -7.79
C PRO A 739 -18.67 11.91 -6.49
N THR A 740 -19.74 11.13 -6.37
CA THR A 740 -20.61 11.09 -5.17
C THR A 740 -20.54 9.76 -4.42
N GLY A 741 -20.08 8.70 -5.08
CA GLY A 741 -19.87 7.37 -4.49
C GLY A 741 -18.56 6.73 -4.96
N GLU A 742 -18.17 5.64 -4.30
CA GLU A 742 -17.02 4.82 -4.73
C GLU A 742 -17.39 3.95 -5.94
N ALA A 743 -16.36 3.49 -6.65
CA ALA A 743 -16.51 2.53 -7.73
C ALA A 743 -17.03 1.18 -7.18
N THR A 744 -18.12 0.68 -7.74
CA THR A 744 -18.83 -0.52 -7.27
C THR A 744 -18.90 -1.58 -8.36
N SER A 745 -18.52 -2.82 -8.03
CA SER A 745 -18.55 -3.97 -8.95
C SER A 745 -19.95 -4.55 -9.12
N PHE A 746 -20.24 -5.13 -10.29
CA PHE A 746 -21.48 -5.86 -10.54
C PHE A 746 -21.24 -7.18 -11.29
N ALA A 747 -22.04 -8.20 -10.96
CA ALA A 747 -21.82 -9.58 -11.40
C ALA A 747 -22.19 -9.85 -12.86
N ALA A 748 -23.20 -9.17 -13.39
CA ALA A 748 -23.61 -9.31 -14.79
C ALA A 748 -22.56 -8.65 -15.70
N GLU A 749 -21.77 -9.45 -16.44
CA GLU A 749 -20.72 -9.01 -17.37
C GLU A 749 -19.35 -8.58 -16.77
N GLY A 750 -19.13 -8.73 -15.46
CA GLY A 750 -17.82 -8.49 -14.82
C GLY A 750 -17.36 -7.03 -14.82
N GLY A 751 -18.30 -6.09 -14.69
CA GLY A 751 -18.04 -4.65 -14.80
C GLY A 751 -17.99 -3.89 -13.46
N VAL A 752 -17.68 -2.59 -13.54
CA VAL A 752 -17.69 -1.64 -12.41
C VAL A 752 -18.39 -0.36 -12.83
N PHE A 753 -19.18 0.24 -11.94
CA PHE A 753 -19.75 1.57 -12.16
C PHE A 753 -19.37 2.54 -11.06
N GLN A 754 -19.41 3.83 -11.35
CA GLN A 754 -19.24 4.88 -10.36
C GLN A 754 -20.25 6.00 -10.57
N ARG A 755 -20.82 6.48 -9.47
CA ARG A 755 -21.85 7.53 -9.44
C ARG A 755 -21.23 8.91 -9.24
N PHE A 756 -21.78 9.90 -9.94
CA PHE A 756 -21.42 11.31 -9.87
C PHE A 756 -22.65 12.16 -9.55
N SER A 757 -22.45 13.47 -9.36
CA SER A 757 -23.53 14.41 -9.04
C SER A 757 -24.60 14.52 -10.12
N THR A 758 -24.22 14.39 -11.39
CA THR A 758 -25.14 14.56 -12.55
C THR A 758 -25.02 13.43 -13.57
N GLY A 759 -24.41 12.31 -13.18
CA GLY A 759 -24.28 11.16 -14.06
C GLY A 759 -23.64 9.93 -13.43
N SER A 760 -23.32 8.95 -14.27
CA SER A 760 -22.63 7.71 -13.92
C SER A 760 -21.64 7.32 -15.01
N LEU A 761 -20.55 6.67 -14.62
CA LEU A 761 -19.69 5.92 -15.52
C LEU A 761 -19.87 4.43 -15.32
N TYR A 762 -19.92 3.67 -16.41
CA TYR A 762 -20.01 2.21 -16.42
C TYR A 762 -18.88 1.63 -17.25
N ARG A 763 -18.10 0.72 -16.66
CA ARG A 763 -17.11 -0.09 -17.35
C ARG A 763 -17.64 -1.51 -17.51
N THR A 764 -17.91 -1.92 -18.74
CA THR A 764 -18.28 -3.31 -19.08
C THR A 764 -17.18 -3.98 -19.89
N THR A 765 -17.13 -5.31 -19.84
CA THR A 765 -16.12 -6.11 -20.56
C THR A 765 -16.17 -5.90 -22.08
N PHE A 766 -17.36 -5.69 -22.63
CA PHE A 766 -17.58 -5.63 -24.08
C PHE A 766 -17.61 -4.21 -24.65
N HIS A 767 -17.94 -3.20 -23.83
CA HIS A 767 -18.16 -1.84 -24.31
C HIS A 767 -17.16 -0.83 -23.74
N GLY A 768 -16.26 -1.21 -22.84
CA GLY A 768 -15.36 -0.26 -22.19
C GLY A 768 -16.12 0.73 -21.31
N VAL A 769 -15.56 1.93 -21.11
CA VAL A 769 -16.16 2.94 -20.22
C VAL A 769 -17.17 3.83 -20.96
N ARG A 770 -18.42 3.81 -20.48
CA ARG A 770 -19.55 4.58 -21.01
C ARG A 770 -20.12 5.54 -19.98
N ALA A 771 -20.44 6.75 -20.43
CA ALA A 771 -21.04 7.77 -19.59
C ALA A 771 -22.54 7.90 -19.83
N VAL A 772 -23.31 8.01 -18.75
CA VAL A 772 -24.73 8.37 -18.78
C VAL A 772 -24.91 9.61 -17.92
N THR A 773 -25.43 10.69 -18.50
CA THR A 773 -25.46 12.03 -17.88
C THR A 773 -26.83 12.70 -17.98
N GLY A 774 -27.01 13.79 -17.24
CA GLY A 774 -28.15 14.69 -17.38
C GLY A 774 -29.52 14.01 -17.19
N ASP A 775 -30.48 14.39 -18.03
CA ASP A 775 -31.85 13.88 -17.94
C ASP A 775 -31.99 12.42 -18.35
N ILE A 776 -31.12 11.93 -19.24
CA ILE A 776 -31.06 10.51 -19.59
C ILE A 776 -30.65 9.69 -18.37
N HIS A 777 -29.63 10.16 -17.63
CA HIS A 777 -29.22 9.53 -16.36
C HIS A 777 -30.35 9.53 -15.32
N ARG A 778 -31.10 10.62 -15.21
CA ARG A 778 -32.27 10.71 -14.33
C ARG A 778 -33.35 9.70 -14.70
N LYS A 779 -33.69 9.56 -15.97
CA LYS A 779 -34.64 8.53 -16.42
C LYS A 779 -34.10 7.12 -16.18
N TYR A 780 -32.83 6.89 -16.46
CA TYR A 780 -32.19 5.61 -16.17
C TYR A 780 -32.25 5.25 -14.68
N ALA A 781 -32.16 6.25 -13.79
CA ALA A 781 -32.39 6.08 -12.35
C ALA A 781 -33.79 5.60 -12.01
N GLU A 782 -34.82 6.22 -12.60
CA GLU A 782 -36.23 5.85 -12.39
C GLU A 782 -36.52 4.41 -12.82
N LEU A 783 -35.79 3.92 -13.83
CA LEU A 783 -35.92 2.57 -14.36
C LEU A 783 -35.10 1.52 -13.58
N GLY A 784 -34.50 1.92 -12.45
CA GLY A 784 -33.76 1.02 -11.56
C GLY A 784 -32.28 0.87 -11.88
N TYR A 785 -31.71 1.74 -12.72
CA TYR A 785 -30.32 1.68 -13.17
C TYR A 785 -29.95 0.28 -13.72
N GLU A 786 -28.75 -0.20 -13.39
CA GLU A 786 -28.23 -1.50 -13.79
C GLU A 786 -28.98 -2.69 -13.18
N ALA A 787 -29.69 -2.47 -12.07
CA ALA A 787 -30.53 -3.49 -11.44
C ALA A 787 -31.89 -3.63 -12.12
N GLY A 788 -32.26 -2.67 -12.99
CA GLY A 788 -33.48 -2.68 -13.76
C GLY A 788 -33.37 -3.48 -15.07
N PHE A 789 -34.47 -3.55 -15.81
CA PHE A 789 -34.52 -4.25 -17.12
C PHE A 789 -33.68 -3.57 -18.21
N VAL A 790 -33.24 -2.33 -17.97
CA VAL A 790 -32.45 -1.53 -18.91
C VAL A 790 -30.98 -1.98 -18.93
N THR A 791 -30.48 -2.56 -17.84
CA THR A 791 -29.08 -3.03 -17.69
C THR A 791 -28.05 -1.97 -18.08
N PHE A 792 -26.97 -2.31 -18.81
CA PHE A 792 -25.80 -1.46 -18.98
C PHE A 792 -25.78 -0.68 -20.30
N PRO A 793 -25.23 0.55 -20.32
CA PRO A 793 -25.06 1.30 -21.56
C PRO A 793 -24.04 0.62 -22.49
N VAL A 794 -24.37 0.51 -23.78
CA VAL A 794 -23.46 -0.05 -24.81
C VAL A 794 -22.68 1.02 -25.56
N GLY A 795 -23.11 2.28 -25.46
CA GLY A 795 -22.50 3.44 -26.11
C GLY A 795 -22.61 4.68 -25.23
N ASP A 796 -21.97 5.76 -25.63
CA ASP A 796 -22.16 7.07 -25.00
C ASP A 796 -23.43 7.75 -25.57
N GLU A 797 -23.91 8.80 -24.88
CA GLU A 797 -24.99 9.64 -25.40
C GLU A 797 -24.64 10.18 -26.79
N THR A 798 -25.50 9.87 -27.75
CA THR A 798 -25.34 10.22 -29.16
C THR A 798 -26.38 11.28 -29.52
N PRO A 799 -25.99 12.40 -30.16
CA PRO A 799 -26.96 13.34 -30.73
C PRO A 799 -27.88 12.62 -31.70
N THR A 800 -29.17 12.92 -31.64
CA THR A 800 -30.12 12.41 -32.64
C THR A 800 -29.83 13.00 -34.01
N SER A 801 -30.29 12.32 -35.06
CA SER A 801 -29.91 12.67 -36.43
C SER A 801 -30.53 13.99 -36.93
N ASP A 802 -31.53 14.52 -36.22
CA ASP A 802 -32.12 15.85 -36.42
C ASP A 802 -31.35 16.98 -35.70
N GLY A 803 -30.37 16.62 -34.85
CA GLY A 803 -29.53 17.54 -34.09
C GLY A 803 -30.19 18.19 -32.87
N VAL A 804 -31.40 17.74 -32.48
CA VAL A 804 -32.18 18.39 -31.40
C VAL A 804 -32.07 17.62 -30.08
N GLY A 805 -32.27 16.31 -30.14
CA GLY A 805 -32.26 15.42 -28.99
C GLY A 805 -30.93 14.67 -28.81
N LYS A 806 -30.95 13.77 -27.83
CA LYS A 806 -29.88 12.80 -27.58
C LYS A 806 -30.49 11.45 -27.27
N TYR A 807 -29.75 10.38 -27.49
CA TYR A 807 -30.15 9.05 -27.08
C TYR A 807 -28.96 8.20 -26.65
N ILE A 808 -29.25 7.15 -25.90
CA ILE A 808 -28.27 6.14 -25.52
C ILE A 808 -28.91 4.76 -25.64
N ASN A 809 -28.10 3.78 -26.08
CA ASN A 809 -28.51 2.39 -26.19
C ASN A 809 -27.98 1.56 -25.01
N PHE A 810 -28.73 0.54 -24.63
CA PHE A 810 -28.38 -0.40 -23.57
C PHE A 810 -28.41 -1.86 -24.04
N SER A 811 -27.78 -2.76 -23.26
CA SER A 811 -27.48 -4.13 -23.71
C SER A 811 -28.70 -5.02 -23.92
N THR A 812 -29.84 -4.71 -23.29
CA THR A 812 -31.12 -5.41 -23.52
C THR A 812 -31.87 -4.96 -24.77
N GLY A 813 -31.30 -4.04 -25.56
CA GLY A 813 -31.96 -3.45 -26.72
C GLY A 813 -32.88 -2.28 -26.37
N VAL A 814 -32.85 -1.83 -25.12
CA VAL A 814 -33.51 -0.59 -24.68
C VAL A 814 -32.72 0.62 -25.15
N ALA A 815 -33.43 1.66 -25.59
CA ALA A 815 -32.86 2.97 -25.81
C ALA A 815 -33.60 4.01 -24.98
N ILE A 816 -32.88 4.96 -24.40
CA ILE A 816 -33.47 6.14 -23.75
C ILE A 816 -33.20 7.34 -24.65
N TYR A 817 -34.27 7.99 -25.10
CA TYR A 817 -34.23 9.20 -25.91
C TYR A 817 -34.62 10.40 -25.06
N TRP A 818 -33.87 11.49 -25.18
CA TRP A 818 -34.17 12.78 -24.57
C TRP A 818 -34.39 13.84 -25.63
N HIS A 819 -35.39 14.70 -25.39
CA HIS A 819 -35.66 15.89 -26.18
C HIS A 819 -36.11 17.03 -25.25
N PRO A 820 -35.71 18.29 -25.51
CA PRO A 820 -36.00 19.42 -24.61
C PRO A 820 -37.49 19.63 -24.32
N ALA A 821 -38.38 19.30 -25.26
CA ALA A 821 -39.83 19.45 -25.07
C ALA A 821 -40.53 18.24 -24.42
N THR A 822 -39.92 17.05 -24.44
CA THR A 822 -40.60 15.82 -23.97
C THR A 822 -39.89 15.16 -22.79
N GLY A 823 -38.64 15.52 -22.50
CA GLY A 823 -37.83 14.85 -21.49
C GLY A 823 -37.25 13.53 -22.00
N ALA A 824 -36.69 12.73 -21.08
CA ALA A 824 -36.11 11.43 -21.38
C ALA A 824 -37.15 10.31 -21.24
N HIS A 825 -37.25 9.41 -22.23
CA HIS A 825 -38.17 8.26 -22.25
C HIS A 825 -37.52 7.01 -22.84
N ALA A 826 -37.87 5.85 -22.30
CA ALA A 826 -37.40 4.54 -22.75
C ALA A 826 -38.30 3.97 -23.87
N ILE A 827 -37.65 3.45 -24.91
CA ILE A 827 -38.27 2.77 -26.04
C ILE A 827 -37.51 1.48 -26.38
N TYR A 828 -38.22 0.38 -26.59
CA TYR A 828 -37.59 -0.93 -26.74
C TYR A 828 -38.45 -1.94 -27.51
N GLY A 829 -37.93 -3.16 -27.65
CA GLY A 829 -38.61 -4.29 -28.29
C GLY A 829 -39.16 -4.02 -29.69
N ASN A 830 -40.31 -4.61 -30.00
CA ASN A 830 -40.93 -4.49 -31.32
C ASN A 830 -41.41 -3.06 -31.61
N ILE A 831 -41.82 -2.30 -30.59
CA ILE A 831 -42.28 -0.92 -30.74
C ILE A 831 -41.14 -0.05 -31.26
N ARG A 832 -39.96 -0.17 -30.66
CA ARG A 832 -38.74 0.47 -31.15
C ARG A 832 -38.42 0.05 -32.56
N ALA A 833 -38.40 -1.25 -32.85
CA ALA A 833 -38.08 -1.76 -34.18
C ALA A 833 -38.99 -1.14 -35.26
N LYS A 834 -40.29 -1.02 -34.97
CA LYS A 834 -41.24 -0.34 -35.86
C LYS A 834 -40.94 1.15 -36.00
N TRP A 835 -40.73 1.86 -34.90
CA TRP A 835 -40.38 3.28 -34.94
C TRP A 835 -39.11 3.54 -35.78
N ASP A 836 -38.11 2.68 -35.64
CA ASP A 836 -36.87 2.75 -36.41
C ASP A 836 -37.13 2.57 -37.92
N THR A 837 -38.04 1.67 -38.33
CA THR A 837 -38.45 1.55 -39.76
C THR A 837 -39.16 2.79 -40.31
N LEU A 838 -39.73 3.63 -39.45
CA LEU A 838 -40.41 4.87 -39.84
C LEU A 838 -39.44 6.07 -39.90
N GLY A 839 -38.16 5.87 -39.58
CA GLY A 839 -37.16 6.93 -39.51
C GLY A 839 -36.99 7.53 -38.11
N SER A 840 -37.34 6.79 -37.05
CA SER A 840 -37.10 7.15 -35.64
C SER A 840 -37.61 8.57 -35.32
N GLU A 841 -36.78 9.44 -34.75
CA GLU A 841 -37.15 10.80 -34.36
C GLU A 841 -37.57 11.69 -35.53
N LYS A 842 -37.13 11.38 -36.76
CA LYS A 842 -37.53 12.08 -37.99
C LYS A 842 -38.84 11.57 -38.57
N SER A 843 -39.38 10.48 -38.03
CA SER A 843 -40.69 9.98 -38.44
C SER A 843 -41.77 11.02 -38.18
N TYR A 844 -42.92 10.84 -38.83
CA TYR A 844 -44.08 11.69 -38.60
C TYR A 844 -44.63 11.61 -37.16
N LEU A 845 -44.16 10.65 -36.36
CA LEU A 845 -44.51 10.49 -34.94
C LEU A 845 -43.68 11.41 -34.03
N GLY A 846 -42.44 11.73 -34.42
CA GLY A 846 -41.49 12.50 -33.60
C GLY A 846 -40.91 11.72 -32.43
N TYR A 847 -40.57 12.43 -31.35
CA TYR A 847 -39.96 11.87 -30.14
C TYR A 847 -40.95 11.16 -29.23
N PRO A 848 -40.51 10.16 -28.45
CA PRO A 848 -41.33 9.58 -27.40
C PRO A 848 -41.66 10.64 -26.32
N THR A 849 -42.87 10.51 -25.79
CA THR A 849 -43.45 11.35 -24.72
C THR A 849 -43.84 10.53 -23.49
N THR A 850 -43.80 9.20 -23.60
CA THR A 850 -44.00 8.26 -22.51
C THR A 850 -42.99 7.12 -22.63
N ASP A 851 -42.66 6.50 -21.50
CA ASP A 851 -42.13 5.14 -21.47
C ASP A 851 -43.17 4.13 -22.02
N GLU A 852 -42.79 2.87 -22.22
CA GLU A 852 -43.73 1.82 -22.65
C GLU A 852 -44.80 1.54 -21.58
N LEU A 853 -46.05 1.86 -21.92
CA LEU A 853 -47.23 1.65 -21.08
C LEU A 853 -47.84 0.25 -21.31
N PRO A 854 -48.28 -0.45 -20.25
CA PRO A 854 -48.96 -1.74 -20.39
C PRO A 854 -50.37 -1.57 -20.97
N LEU A 855 -50.78 -2.50 -21.84
CA LEU A 855 -52.15 -2.68 -22.32
C LEU A 855 -52.65 -4.08 -21.93
N PRO A 856 -53.98 -4.30 -21.80
CA PRO A 856 -54.54 -5.61 -21.42
C PRO A 856 -54.04 -6.80 -22.27
N LYS A 857 -53.71 -6.56 -23.54
CA LYS A 857 -53.12 -7.55 -24.45
C LYS A 857 -51.96 -6.99 -25.30
N GLY A 858 -51.08 -6.20 -24.68
CA GLY A 858 -49.97 -5.56 -25.41
C GLY A 858 -49.24 -4.45 -24.67
N ARG A 859 -48.55 -3.61 -25.43
CA ARG A 859 -47.72 -2.49 -24.94
C ARG A 859 -47.89 -1.26 -25.84
N ARG A 860 -47.61 -0.06 -25.34
CA ARG A 860 -47.76 1.21 -26.08
C ARG A 860 -46.66 2.22 -25.72
N ASN A 861 -46.05 2.86 -26.72
CA ASN A 861 -45.40 4.17 -26.54
C ASN A 861 -46.24 5.25 -27.20
N VAL A 862 -46.31 6.42 -26.54
CA VAL A 862 -46.86 7.64 -27.13
C VAL A 862 -45.71 8.54 -27.56
N PHE A 863 -45.84 9.14 -28.74
CA PHE A 863 -44.91 10.08 -29.34
C PHE A 863 -45.59 11.45 -29.50
N GLN A 864 -44.81 12.48 -29.82
CA GLN A 864 -45.30 13.86 -29.98
C GLN A 864 -46.55 13.97 -30.87
N ASN A 865 -46.59 13.19 -31.96
CA ASN A 865 -47.64 13.29 -32.97
C ASN A 865 -48.40 11.98 -33.22
N GLY A 866 -48.28 11.01 -32.31
CA GLY A 866 -48.90 9.70 -32.50
C GLY A 866 -48.53 8.69 -31.43
N ARG A 867 -48.73 7.41 -31.74
CA ARG A 867 -48.37 6.31 -30.85
C ARG A 867 -48.06 5.05 -31.65
N ILE A 868 -47.31 4.14 -31.05
CA ILE A 868 -47.10 2.80 -31.57
C ILE A 868 -47.56 1.82 -30.51
N ASP A 869 -48.39 0.88 -30.93
CA ASP A 869 -48.82 -0.21 -30.07
C ASP A 869 -48.29 -1.54 -30.60
N TRP A 870 -47.99 -2.43 -29.68
CA TRP A 870 -47.70 -3.84 -29.93
C TRP A 870 -48.76 -4.71 -29.27
N SER A 871 -49.21 -5.77 -29.95
CA SER A 871 -50.22 -6.70 -29.43
C SER A 871 -49.74 -8.15 -29.39
N ASN A 872 -50.15 -8.88 -28.36
CA ASN A 872 -49.86 -10.31 -28.18
C ASN A 872 -50.74 -11.21 -29.07
N ASP A 873 -51.85 -10.72 -29.62
CA ASP A 873 -52.84 -11.51 -30.39
C ASP A 873 -52.50 -11.58 -31.90
N GLY A 874 -51.22 -11.54 -32.26
CA GLY A 874 -50.76 -11.56 -33.66
C GLY A 874 -49.37 -10.97 -33.91
N GLY A 875 -48.70 -10.42 -32.89
CA GLY A 875 -47.30 -10.00 -32.93
C GLY A 875 -47.00 -8.72 -33.72
N GLY A 876 -47.99 -8.13 -34.39
CA GLY A 876 -47.82 -6.91 -35.19
C GLY A 876 -47.61 -5.66 -34.34
N THR A 877 -46.80 -4.75 -34.87
CA THR A 877 -46.65 -3.38 -34.39
C THR A 877 -47.29 -2.40 -35.35
N ILE A 878 -48.12 -1.52 -34.81
CA ILE A 878 -48.93 -0.62 -35.61
C ILE A 878 -48.70 0.79 -35.14
N ASP A 879 -48.30 1.63 -36.08
CA ASP A 879 -48.08 3.05 -35.93
C ASP A 879 -49.36 3.82 -36.24
N TYR A 880 -49.71 4.73 -35.36
CA TYR A 880 -50.91 5.53 -35.47
C TYR A 880 -50.53 6.99 -35.38
N LYS A 881 -50.88 7.76 -36.42
CA LYS A 881 -50.97 9.20 -36.30
C LYS A 881 -52.27 9.54 -35.58
N THR A 882 -52.16 10.27 -34.47
CA THR A 882 -53.33 10.65 -33.69
C THR A 882 -54.15 11.68 -34.45
N VAL A 883 -55.47 11.47 -34.54
CA VAL A 883 -56.39 12.43 -35.14
C VAL A 883 -57.43 12.86 -34.12
N THR A 884 -57.45 14.16 -33.85
CA THR A 884 -58.49 14.77 -33.03
C THR A 884 -59.75 14.94 -33.86
N MET A 885 -60.84 14.32 -33.41
CA MET A 885 -62.14 14.47 -34.01
C MET A 885 -62.88 15.65 -33.38
N PRO A 886 -63.53 16.53 -34.16
CA PRO A 886 -64.37 17.56 -33.60
C PRO A 886 -65.54 16.93 -32.82
N PRO A 887 -65.95 17.51 -31.67
CA PRO A 887 -67.13 17.05 -30.97
C PRO A 887 -68.37 17.26 -31.85
N GLY A 888 -69.23 16.24 -31.94
CA GLY A 888 -70.38 16.28 -32.85
C GLY A 888 -71.00 14.90 -33.07
N SER A 889 -72.00 14.86 -33.94
CA SER A 889 -72.65 13.62 -34.38
C SER A 889 -72.06 13.19 -35.72
N ILE A 890 -71.71 11.91 -35.83
CA ILE A 890 -71.11 11.35 -37.04
C ILE A 890 -71.85 10.10 -37.51
N GLU A 891 -71.74 9.81 -38.81
CA GLU A 891 -71.86 8.46 -39.34
C GLU A 891 -70.48 7.88 -39.67
N LEU A 892 -70.32 6.57 -39.46
CA LEU A 892 -69.10 5.84 -39.78
C LEU A 892 -69.33 5.00 -41.03
N LYS A 893 -68.83 5.47 -42.17
CA LYS A 893 -68.95 4.80 -43.47
C LYS A 893 -67.74 3.91 -43.72
N ASN A 894 -67.95 2.61 -43.87
CA ASN A 894 -66.89 1.66 -44.20
C ASN A 894 -66.26 1.99 -45.55
N ALA A 895 -64.93 2.01 -45.62
CA ALA A 895 -64.18 2.38 -46.82
C ALA A 895 -64.28 1.32 -47.93
N ASN A 896 -64.45 0.03 -47.57
CA ASN A 896 -64.64 -1.05 -48.53
C ASN A 896 -66.09 -1.14 -49.03
N ALA A 897 -67.04 -1.19 -48.10
CA ALA A 897 -68.45 -1.44 -48.43
C ALA A 897 -69.22 -0.19 -48.89
N GLY A 898 -68.73 1.01 -48.56
CA GLY A 898 -69.46 2.25 -48.80
C GLY A 898 -70.76 2.39 -47.98
N ARG A 899 -70.89 1.61 -46.90
CA ARG A 899 -72.07 1.51 -46.02
C ARG A 899 -71.76 1.95 -44.60
N CYS A 900 -72.77 2.36 -43.85
CA CYS A 900 -72.62 2.95 -42.53
C CYS A 900 -72.89 1.94 -41.41
N ILE A 901 -72.19 2.09 -40.28
CA ILE A 901 -72.44 1.32 -39.06
C ILE A 901 -73.80 1.71 -38.49
N GLN A 902 -74.66 0.72 -38.24
CA GLN A 902 -75.92 0.89 -37.53
C GLN A 902 -76.11 -0.12 -36.40
N VAL A 903 -76.99 0.19 -35.46
CA VAL A 903 -77.52 -0.81 -34.52
C VAL A 903 -78.52 -1.72 -35.27
N ALA A 904 -78.37 -3.04 -35.13
CA ALA A 904 -79.22 -4.04 -35.78
C ALA A 904 -80.62 -4.15 -35.13
N GLY A 905 -81.59 -4.68 -35.87
CA GLY A 905 -82.96 -4.94 -35.38
C GLY A 905 -83.99 -3.84 -35.68
N VAL A 906 -85.26 -4.09 -35.38
CA VAL A 906 -86.40 -3.17 -35.64
C VAL A 906 -87.11 -2.80 -34.33
N GLY A 907 -87.70 -1.60 -34.28
CA GLY A 907 -88.48 -1.16 -33.12
C GLY A 907 -87.73 -1.29 -31.78
N GLN A 908 -88.35 -1.98 -30.82
CA GLN A 908 -87.80 -2.16 -29.47
C GLN A 908 -86.53 -3.03 -29.44
N ASP A 909 -86.33 -3.93 -30.40
CA ASP A 909 -85.13 -4.78 -30.46
C ASP A 909 -83.85 -3.98 -30.71
N ALA A 910 -83.96 -2.81 -31.35
CA ALA A 910 -82.86 -1.88 -31.56
C ALA A 910 -82.61 -0.95 -30.35
N LEU A 911 -83.37 -1.08 -29.27
CA LEU A 911 -83.23 -0.27 -28.05
C LEU A 911 -82.66 -1.07 -26.87
N ARG A 912 -82.64 -2.40 -26.93
CA ARG A 912 -82.13 -3.27 -25.86
C ARG A 912 -80.61 -3.21 -25.73
N ASP A 913 -80.13 -3.53 -24.53
CA ASP A 913 -78.71 -3.81 -24.30
C ASP A 913 -78.31 -5.07 -25.07
N SER A 914 -77.06 -5.11 -25.53
CA SER A 914 -76.51 -6.18 -26.35
C SER A 914 -77.14 -6.32 -27.74
N ALA A 915 -77.86 -5.31 -28.23
CA ALA A 915 -78.24 -5.27 -29.64
C ALA A 915 -76.98 -5.10 -30.50
N GLY A 916 -76.79 -6.00 -31.48
CA GLY A 916 -75.60 -6.03 -32.33
C GLY A 916 -75.49 -4.82 -33.25
N THR A 917 -74.33 -4.67 -33.89
CA THR A 917 -74.07 -3.64 -34.90
C THR A 917 -73.79 -4.26 -36.26
N GLU A 918 -74.24 -3.61 -37.32
CA GLU A 918 -74.17 -4.12 -38.70
C GLU A 918 -73.93 -3.00 -39.72
N LEU A 919 -73.49 -3.36 -40.92
CA LEU A 919 -73.46 -2.47 -42.07
C LEU A 919 -74.86 -2.32 -42.67
N TRP A 920 -75.19 -1.09 -43.03
CA TRP A 920 -76.37 -0.78 -43.82
C TRP A 920 -76.13 0.42 -44.72
N ASP A 921 -76.93 0.58 -45.77
CA ASP A 921 -76.88 1.78 -46.61
C ASP A 921 -76.98 3.05 -45.74
N CYS A 922 -76.16 4.06 -46.03
CA CYS A 922 -76.09 5.30 -45.25
C CYS A 922 -77.36 6.13 -45.48
N LEU A 923 -78.29 6.10 -44.54
CA LEU A 923 -79.63 6.70 -44.63
C LEU A 923 -79.83 7.88 -43.67
N ALA A 924 -78.81 8.28 -42.91
CA ALA A 924 -78.94 9.27 -41.84
C ALA A 924 -80.05 8.99 -40.84
N SER A 925 -80.30 7.70 -40.58
CA SER A 925 -81.27 7.29 -39.56
C SER A 925 -80.68 7.48 -38.16
N PRO A 926 -81.50 7.71 -37.11
CA PRO A 926 -81.02 7.79 -35.73
C PRO A 926 -80.22 6.55 -35.27
N LYS A 927 -80.43 5.39 -35.90
CA LYS A 927 -79.70 4.15 -35.62
C LYS A 927 -78.26 4.15 -36.14
N GLN A 928 -77.94 5.02 -37.09
CA GLN A 928 -76.63 5.17 -37.74
C GLN A 928 -75.82 6.35 -37.21
N ILE A 929 -76.47 7.26 -36.49
CA ILE A 929 -75.84 8.48 -35.98
C ILE A 929 -75.24 8.21 -34.60
N TRP A 930 -73.95 8.48 -34.47
CA TRP A 930 -73.17 8.31 -33.25
C TRP A 930 -72.68 9.66 -32.76
N LYS A 931 -73.14 10.08 -31.58
CA LYS A 931 -72.65 11.28 -30.91
C LYS A 931 -71.31 10.99 -30.24
N LEU A 932 -70.28 11.72 -30.64
CA LEU A 932 -68.94 11.67 -30.05
C LEU A 932 -68.91 12.50 -28.77
N ALA A 933 -68.75 11.83 -27.63
CA ALA A 933 -68.47 12.48 -26.34
C ALA A 933 -66.96 12.37 -26.05
N PRO A 934 -66.19 13.47 -26.06
CA PRO A 934 -64.76 13.45 -25.78
C PRO A 934 -64.51 13.15 -24.29
N LEU A 935 -63.52 12.30 -24.02
CA LEU A 935 -63.10 11.89 -22.66
C LEU A 935 -61.73 12.43 -22.25
N GLY A 936 -61.03 13.14 -23.15
CA GLY A 936 -59.61 13.49 -23.01
C GLY A 936 -58.70 12.49 -23.74
N ASP A 937 -57.43 12.85 -23.95
CA ASP A 937 -56.42 12.02 -24.65
C ASP A 937 -56.83 11.46 -26.02
N ASN A 938 -57.67 12.19 -26.77
CA ASN A 938 -58.26 11.73 -28.04
C ASN A 938 -59.08 10.42 -27.91
N LYS A 939 -59.68 10.17 -26.74
CA LYS A 939 -60.64 9.09 -26.48
C LYS A 939 -62.07 9.63 -26.56
N TYR A 940 -62.96 8.81 -27.10
CA TYR A 940 -64.35 9.15 -27.30
C TYR A 940 -65.26 8.01 -26.86
N THR A 941 -66.40 8.37 -26.30
CA THR A 941 -67.56 7.46 -26.24
C THR A 941 -68.48 7.75 -27.41
N LEU A 942 -68.92 6.69 -28.10
CA LEU A 942 -69.84 6.78 -29.24
C LEU A 942 -71.25 6.44 -28.75
N LYS A 943 -72.09 7.46 -28.58
CA LYS A 943 -73.48 7.29 -28.11
C LYS A 943 -74.44 7.27 -29.30
N ASN A 944 -75.16 6.17 -29.49
CA ASN A 944 -76.14 6.05 -30.56
C ASN A 944 -77.32 7.01 -30.35
N GLN A 945 -77.75 7.70 -31.41
CA GLN A 945 -78.82 8.69 -31.31
C GLN A 945 -80.20 8.07 -31.07
N ASN A 946 -80.47 6.86 -31.59
CA ASN A 946 -81.76 6.18 -31.44
C ASN A 946 -82.01 5.69 -30.01
N SER A 947 -81.02 5.01 -29.42
CA SER A 947 -81.16 4.36 -28.11
C SER A 947 -80.60 5.17 -26.95
N GLY A 948 -79.72 6.14 -27.23
CA GLY A 948 -78.93 6.81 -26.19
C GLY A 948 -77.90 5.90 -25.52
N LYS A 949 -77.60 4.72 -26.08
CA LYS A 949 -76.63 3.75 -25.55
C LYS A 949 -75.28 3.85 -26.25
N CYS A 950 -74.25 3.30 -25.63
CA CYS A 950 -72.88 3.45 -26.10
C CYS A 950 -72.46 2.24 -26.94
N LEU A 951 -71.64 2.48 -27.97
CA LEU A 951 -70.95 1.41 -28.68
C LEU A 951 -70.05 0.68 -27.69
N ASP A 952 -70.28 -0.61 -27.54
CA ASP A 952 -69.72 -1.44 -26.49
C ASP A 952 -69.08 -2.69 -27.09
N LEU A 953 -67.93 -3.03 -26.56
CA LEU A 953 -67.29 -4.31 -26.79
C LEU A 953 -67.68 -5.31 -25.69
N PRO A 954 -68.40 -6.41 -26.02
CA PRO A 954 -68.74 -7.47 -25.07
C PRO A 954 -67.52 -8.14 -24.44
N PRO A 955 -67.67 -8.89 -23.33
CA PRO A 955 -66.55 -9.51 -22.60
C PRO A 955 -65.67 -10.49 -23.39
N ASP A 956 -66.14 -10.97 -24.54
CA ASP A 956 -65.32 -11.77 -25.46
C ASP A 956 -64.45 -10.83 -26.31
N TYR A 957 -63.12 -10.95 -26.19
CA TYR A 957 -62.19 -10.02 -26.81
C TYR A 957 -61.41 -10.61 -27.98
N ASN A 958 -61.94 -11.69 -28.57
CA ASN A 958 -61.31 -12.39 -29.66
C ASN A 958 -61.49 -11.66 -31.00
N ASN A 959 -60.65 -12.02 -31.96
CA ASN A 959 -60.86 -11.62 -33.35
C ASN A 959 -62.23 -12.18 -33.81
N GLY A 960 -63.08 -11.31 -34.35
CA GLY A 960 -64.40 -11.67 -34.83
C GLY A 960 -65.53 -11.41 -33.83
N THR A 961 -65.24 -11.01 -32.58
CA THR A 961 -66.31 -10.69 -31.62
C THR A 961 -67.16 -9.54 -32.15
N PRO A 962 -68.48 -9.72 -32.33
CA PRO A 962 -69.39 -8.67 -32.75
C PRO A 962 -69.49 -7.54 -31.71
N LEU A 963 -69.57 -6.30 -32.18
CA LEU A 963 -69.82 -5.14 -31.34
C LEU A 963 -71.32 -4.97 -31.12
N VAL A 964 -71.66 -4.46 -29.95
CA VAL A 964 -73.04 -4.22 -29.54
C VAL A 964 -73.22 -2.78 -29.08
N GLN A 965 -74.45 -2.39 -28.80
CA GLN A 965 -74.71 -1.26 -27.92
C GLN A 965 -74.99 -1.73 -26.50
N TYR A 966 -74.62 -0.92 -25.52
CA TYR A 966 -74.92 -1.18 -24.12
C TYR A 966 -75.13 0.12 -23.36
N THR A 967 -75.84 0.05 -22.23
CA THR A 967 -75.99 1.16 -21.29
C THR A 967 -74.62 1.79 -20.98
N CYS A 968 -74.50 3.10 -21.17
CA CYS A 968 -73.24 3.82 -21.01
C CYS A 968 -72.76 3.79 -19.55
N HIS A 969 -71.60 3.20 -19.30
CA HIS A 969 -70.99 3.07 -17.97
C HIS A 969 -69.50 3.51 -17.96
N ASN A 970 -69.03 4.12 -19.05
CA ASN A 970 -67.68 4.67 -19.19
C ASN A 970 -66.53 3.66 -18.97
N GLY A 971 -66.82 2.36 -19.06
CA GLY A 971 -65.80 1.32 -19.02
C GLY A 971 -64.88 1.39 -20.23
N THR A 972 -63.65 0.90 -20.13
CA THR A 972 -62.67 0.97 -21.23
C THR A 972 -63.14 0.24 -22.50
N ASN A 973 -64.08 -0.70 -22.37
CA ASN A 973 -64.76 -1.40 -23.46
C ASN A 973 -65.80 -0.54 -24.22
N GLN A 974 -66.12 0.66 -23.73
CA GLN A 974 -66.97 1.68 -24.38
C GLN A 974 -66.18 2.92 -24.82
N GLN A 975 -64.86 2.90 -24.67
CA GLN A 975 -63.98 3.99 -25.04
C GLN A 975 -63.25 3.65 -26.33
N TRP A 976 -63.25 4.61 -27.26
CA TRP A 976 -62.76 4.43 -28.61
C TRP A 976 -61.79 5.54 -29.00
N GLU A 977 -60.75 5.18 -29.75
CA GLU A 977 -59.77 6.12 -30.30
C GLU A 977 -59.90 6.11 -31.83
N PHE A 978 -59.81 7.29 -32.45
CA PHE A 978 -59.73 7.43 -33.90
C PHE A 978 -58.27 7.53 -34.33
N THR A 979 -57.86 6.68 -35.27
CA THR A 979 -56.50 6.67 -35.81
C THR A 979 -56.55 6.73 -37.34
N THR A 980 -55.59 7.41 -37.98
CA THR A 980 -55.53 7.46 -39.46
C THR A 980 -54.47 6.54 -40.04
N ALA A 981 -54.79 5.88 -41.14
CA ALA A 981 -53.83 5.24 -42.03
C ALA A 981 -53.19 6.26 -43.00
N ALA A 982 -52.09 5.86 -43.67
CA ALA A 982 -51.34 6.71 -44.62
C ALA A 982 -52.18 7.28 -45.78
N ASN A 983 -53.30 6.64 -46.11
CA ASN A 983 -54.24 7.07 -47.16
C ASN A 983 -55.36 8.01 -46.67
N GLY A 984 -55.32 8.48 -45.41
CA GLY A 984 -56.29 9.40 -44.82
C GLY A 984 -57.59 8.77 -44.31
N THR A 985 -57.76 7.45 -44.45
CA THR A 985 -58.92 6.74 -43.86
C THR A 985 -58.72 6.46 -42.37
N LEU A 986 -59.82 6.39 -41.62
CA LEU A 986 -59.82 6.23 -40.16
C LEU A 986 -59.98 4.76 -39.77
N ALA A 987 -59.38 4.35 -38.65
CA ALA A 987 -59.72 3.15 -37.91
C ALA A 987 -60.30 3.56 -36.55
N LEU A 988 -61.37 2.88 -36.13
CA LEU A 988 -61.98 3.06 -34.83
C LEU A 988 -61.47 1.95 -33.92
N ARG A 989 -60.66 2.29 -32.93
CA ARG A 989 -59.96 1.32 -32.07
C ARG A 989 -60.55 1.27 -30.68
N SER A 990 -60.77 0.07 -30.15
CA SER A 990 -61.16 -0.12 -28.75
C SER A 990 -59.99 0.21 -27.83
N VAL A 991 -60.23 1.03 -26.80
CA VAL A 991 -59.26 1.29 -25.73
C VAL A 991 -59.01 0.03 -24.90
N HIS A 992 -60.00 -0.85 -24.76
CA HIS A 992 -59.89 -2.08 -23.97
C HIS A 992 -59.04 -3.16 -24.64
N SER A 993 -59.41 -3.58 -25.85
CA SER A 993 -58.81 -4.77 -26.49
C SER A 993 -57.63 -4.48 -27.40
N ALA A 994 -57.36 -3.20 -27.67
CA ALA A 994 -56.41 -2.72 -28.66
C ALA A 994 -56.73 -3.02 -30.14
N LYS A 995 -57.88 -3.66 -30.42
CA LYS A 995 -58.33 -4.04 -31.76
C LYS A 995 -59.19 -2.96 -32.40
N ILE A 996 -59.38 -3.03 -33.71
CA ILE A 996 -60.17 -2.06 -34.47
C ILE A 996 -61.49 -2.65 -34.95
N THR A 997 -62.46 -1.78 -35.20
CA THR A 997 -63.75 -2.18 -35.75
C THR A 997 -63.64 -2.60 -37.21
N GLU A 998 -64.24 -3.73 -37.54
CA GLU A 998 -64.20 -4.36 -38.84
C GLU A 998 -65.60 -4.78 -39.29
N ALA A 999 -65.89 -4.63 -40.58
CA ALA A 999 -66.97 -5.38 -41.22
C ALA A 999 -66.53 -6.84 -41.42
N LEU A 1000 -67.11 -7.75 -40.62
CA LEU A 1000 -66.61 -9.10 -40.43
C LEU A 1000 -66.57 -9.90 -41.74
N GLY A 1001 -65.50 -10.68 -41.91
CA GLY A 1001 -65.32 -11.54 -43.08
C GLY A 1001 -65.18 -10.78 -44.40
N ASN A 1002 -64.73 -9.52 -44.36
CA ASN A 1002 -64.67 -8.63 -45.52
C ASN A 1002 -66.04 -8.41 -46.20
N GLY A 1003 -67.14 -8.59 -45.45
CA GLY A 1003 -68.48 -8.48 -45.97
C GLY A 1003 -68.82 -7.05 -46.41
N THR A 1004 -69.52 -6.95 -47.53
CA THR A 1004 -69.94 -5.65 -48.09
C THR A 1004 -71.44 -5.43 -48.06
N ALA A 1005 -72.26 -6.48 -47.89
CA ALA A 1005 -73.72 -6.39 -47.97
C ALA A 1005 -74.37 -5.76 -46.70
N ASN A 1006 -75.62 -5.31 -46.85
CA ASN A 1006 -76.47 -4.96 -45.70
C ASN A 1006 -76.59 -6.16 -44.75
N ALA A 1007 -76.69 -5.89 -43.44
CA ALA A 1007 -76.67 -6.86 -42.35
C ALA A 1007 -75.32 -7.58 -42.11
N THR A 1008 -74.23 -7.15 -42.77
CA THR A 1008 -72.88 -7.62 -42.39
C THR A 1008 -72.56 -7.15 -40.98
N LEU A 1009 -72.27 -8.08 -40.06
CA LEU A 1009 -71.96 -7.75 -38.68
C LEU A 1009 -70.68 -6.91 -38.56
N ILE A 1010 -70.69 -5.95 -37.64
CA ILE A 1010 -69.50 -5.23 -37.22
C ILE A 1010 -68.95 -5.93 -35.99
N GLY A 1011 -67.66 -6.25 -36.03
CA GLY A 1011 -66.94 -6.81 -34.90
C GLY A 1011 -65.59 -6.14 -34.72
N GLN A 1012 -64.77 -6.70 -33.85
CA GLN A 1012 -63.38 -6.29 -33.72
C GLN A 1012 -62.44 -7.29 -34.38
N TRP A 1013 -61.30 -6.79 -34.88
CA TRP A 1013 -60.19 -7.64 -35.32
C TRP A 1013 -58.87 -6.92 -35.07
N ALA A 1014 -57.77 -7.68 -35.03
CA ALA A 1014 -56.43 -7.11 -35.15
C ALA A 1014 -56.35 -6.20 -36.40
N ASP A 1015 -55.69 -5.06 -36.32
CA ASP A 1015 -55.58 -4.19 -37.49
C ASP A 1015 -54.60 -4.79 -38.50
N LEU A 1016 -55.12 -5.15 -39.67
CA LEU A 1016 -54.40 -5.80 -40.77
C LEU A 1016 -54.15 -4.84 -41.94
N GLY A 1017 -54.53 -3.57 -41.84
CA GLY A 1017 -54.42 -2.64 -42.96
C GLY A 1017 -55.53 -2.77 -44.02
N ASN A 1018 -56.50 -3.66 -43.82
CA ASN A 1018 -57.47 -3.99 -44.85
C ASN A 1018 -58.56 -2.92 -45.01
N PRO A 1019 -59.06 -2.66 -46.25
CA PRO A 1019 -60.10 -1.66 -46.49
C PRO A 1019 -61.40 -1.85 -45.68
N ASN A 1020 -61.78 -3.09 -45.32
CA ASN A 1020 -62.98 -3.38 -44.52
C ASN A 1020 -62.85 -3.00 -43.04
N GLN A 1021 -61.65 -2.66 -42.60
CA GLN A 1021 -61.37 -2.17 -41.25
C GLN A 1021 -61.18 -0.64 -41.22
N ARG A 1022 -61.37 0.02 -42.37
CA ARG A 1022 -61.19 1.47 -42.54
C ARG A 1022 -62.53 2.16 -42.72
N TRP A 1023 -62.59 3.41 -42.28
CA TRP A 1023 -63.82 4.19 -42.15
C TRP A 1023 -63.58 5.63 -42.61
N ASN A 1024 -64.62 6.22 -43.20
CA ASN A 1024 -64.73 7.65 -43.44
C ASN A 1024 -65.83 8.19 -42.53
N THR A 1025 -65.65 9.40 -42.00
CA THR A 1025 -66.68 10.04 -41.18
C THR A 1025 -67.51 10.98 -42.02
N ILE A 1026 -68.83 10.94 -41.82
CA ILE A 1026 -69.76 11.93 -42.37
C ILE A 1026 -70.24 12.75 -41.17
N GLN A 1027 -69.91 14.05 -41.15
CA GLN A 1027 -70.34 14.96 -40.10
C GLN A 1027 -71.82 15.28 -40.25
N ILE A 1028 -72.58 15.10 -39.18
CA ILE A 1028 -74.01 15.43 -39.15
C ILE A 1028 -74.17 16.75 -38.44
N ASN A 1029 -74.38 17.81 -39.23
CA ASN A 1029 -74.71 19.13 -38.72
C ASN A 1029 -76.16 19.13 -38.23
N THR A 1030 -76.38 18.73 -36.99
CA THR A 1030 -77.66 18.99 -36.33
C THR A 1030 -77.68 20.45 -35.90
N THR A 1031 -78.33 21.32 -36.68
CA THR A 1031 -78.81 22.61 -36.14
C THR A 1031 -79.73 22.29 -34.96
N PRO A 1032 -79.59 22.96 -33.80
CA PRO A 1032 -80.22 22.57 -32.54
C PRO A 1032 -81.74 22.38 -32.58
#